data_AF-A0AAW7Y5D3-F1
#
_entry.id   AF-A0AAW7Y5D3-F1
#
_cell.length_a   1.000
_cell.length_b   1.000
_cell.length_c   1.000
_cell.angle_alpha   90.00
_cell.angle_beta   90.00
_cell.angle_gamma   90.00
#
_symmetry.space_group_name_H-M   'P 1'
#
loop_
_entity.id
_entity.type
_entity.pdbx_description
1 polymer ?
#
loop_
_entity_poly.entity_id
_entity_poly.type
_entity_poly.pdbx_seq_one_letter_code
_entity_poly.pdbx_strand_id
1 'polypeptide(L)'
;MQFKYSALAASLVAALTLTGCGGGDSDSGSTPGGNNGKPPITGPVVGGVVITTIDGYLKNALVCSDQNANGKCEANEVITDINGNLVLTNEKGQLDIQVEKSIEEAIKKAPIVVKVLEPFKDYSADGFTIEPGIYTVDMDQPYQAMGKNVEFRAPAGSAIATPLTDLIVAEMENGSDQATAEASVQAMLSDLKGEDTSLEIDLYADYINTKEDTGASDAEKQLATKLHKTAQILTETQHQADDSIDLDEVAEQVVTEAVTAVNDATTDELNDPDFKPVVPVDKNESGETVVEKPVVNYQASVDETILGAVSTELTNAYMVTGTNFAFFGDAPVTGLFTDKDQVTPPVISISTKSYNTLIAKGIHAELIGQGDSKTIQLTAMEGGKITPAGTYYLELEATDLDETGKAVGTVTTLLKFEIHTFNTVPVVNDKRLAALQSEFTQLALQEGQDVGYIVLDISDIFTDEDGDALTYAFSDIVTGLKYDVQYPQVTITGTPLVAGDFDITISATDDDNNGVAAPISLSIAEKPVTNNPLSDLIVEKNLYRFNAEWVQQAGKADTAKPDCWAIRLTSDHKVSLAEAVNGQCPAEDSFQNNQGTWTLDGENIVLALEGDSPVTLSLNKDVSTDAEMPRVHLSTTSPKATIAKTATGTTLASTTQNEPVTFYIGKPSADAYWQQPIAEVMVNGALTTADADSKSIVGQSHESDNLDVDLFIETSCESLGFVADEGHDPYNNPSYRFGPNMAYEFHLLNDKFTNGMFSLTNQTQGSVAFGSDKGAACGIDFDYSKTDNFIPGESIVVLADPTGKTVSEEFIINTFVDRNSSIEPLESLIIDESGVYSIEVNGDSGSVIRIYHDGKAIRDQEWTYTLTTTSWSEVELGNSIFTAYSVDGKQLLQVASEFNGEKESYTLWRDSADKIKSADAGVNVIKKPEDVFVAPTFFSLEEAQAAVQEAFAGEVNFTNTNWNEYKSSGDLTGTITYNLNDVTYEFVEDGINKKEVFRWNEMPNDLPCLVEGDHTCTIAELNSEYKFCDTDMPTDWNSCPSNDLLYNVQWRYSKDDEVLHREKTPVSGGSADYSYMVQNK
;
A
#
# COMPACT_ATOMS: atom_id res chain seq x y z
N MET A 1 -35.27 66.02 -3.85
CA MET A 1 -36.72 65.95 -3.56
C MET A 1 -37.12 64.47 -3.51
N GLN A 2 -38.18 64.08 -2.79
CA GLN A 2 -38.69 62.69 -2.69
C GLN A 2 -39.71 62.42 -3.83
N PHE A 3 -40.23 61.22 -4.18
CA PHE A 3 -40.28 59.81 -3.68
C PHE A 3 -40.36 58.88 -4.95
N LYS A 4 -40.35 57.53 -4.98
CA LYS A 4 -40.43 56.33 -4.10
C LYS A 4 -39.70 55.18 -4.86
N TYR A 5 -39.18 54.06 -4.33
CA TYR A 5 -39.70 52.97 -3.48
C TYR A 5 -40.86 52.11 -4.06
N SER A 6 -40.53 51.01 -4.77
CA SER A 6 -41.19 49.67 -4.74
C SER A 6 -40.76 48.77 -5.92
N ALA A 7 -40.70 47.42 -5.89
CA ALA A 7 -40.55 46.39 -4.84
C ALA A 7 -40.53 44.97 -5.48
N LEU A 8 -40.07 43.93 -4.74
CA LEU A 8 -39.94 42.48 -5.13
C LEU A 8 -38.91 42.19 -6.24
N ALA A 9 -38.28 41.01 -6.34
CA ALA A 9 -38.27 39.77 -5.53
C ALA A 9 -36.82 39.48 -5.04
N ALA A 10 -36.49 38.92 -3.87
CA ALA A 10 -36.94 37.72 -3.15
C ALA A 10 -36.26 36.41 -3.63
N SER A 11 -35.49 35.80 -2.71
CA SER A 11 -34.84 34.47 -2.72
C SER A 11 -34.00 34.08 -3.95
N LEU A 12 -32.69 34.17 -3.81
CA LEU A 12 -31.87 32.96 -3.67
C LEU A 12 -30.91 33.16 -2.47
N VAL A 13 -30.78 32.16 -1.61
CA VAL A 13 -29.79 32.09 -0.53
C VAL A 13 -29.20 30.68 -0.55
N ALA A 14 -28.12 30.53 -1.29
CA ALA A 14 -27.33 29.30 -1.41
C ALA A 14 -25.94 29.71 -1.92
N ALA A 15 -24.90 29.47 -1.11
CA ALA A 15 -23.54 30.01 -1.26
C ALA A 15 -23.46 31.56 -1.29
N LEU A 16 -22.43 32.23 -0.74
CA LEU A 16 -21.22 31.75 -0.07
C LEU A 16 -21.17 32.21 1.40
N THR A 17 -20.95 31.26 2.31
CA THR A 17 -20.20 31.50 3.55
C THR A 17 -18.73 31.19 3.24
N LEU A 18 -17.73 31.95 3.70
CA LEU A 18 -17.57 32.43 5.06
C LEU A 18 -17.60 33.96 5.21
N THR A 19 -18.43 34.46 6.12
CA THR A 19 -18.21 35.76 6.78
C THR A 19 -18.35 35.54 8.28
N GLY A 20 -17.40 36.07 9.07
CA GLY A 20 -17.04 35.53 10.39
C GLY A 20 -18.20 35.21 11.33
N CYS A 21 -18.55 33.92 11.43
CA CYS A 21 -19.66 33.40 12.22
C CYS A 21 -19.13 32.92 13.59
N GLY A 22 -19.19 33.69 14.68
CA GLY A 22 -19.77 35.04 14.82
C GLY A 22 -18.82 36.02 15.52
N GLY A 23 -18.81 37.27 15.05
CA GLY A 23 -18.26 38.43 15.75
C GLY A 23 -19.35 39.39 16.27
N GLY A 24 -19.04 40.21 17.27
CA GLY A 24 -19.97 41.22 17.79
C GLY A 24 -19.45 41.94 19.03
N ASP A 25 -19.26 43.26 18.92
CA ASP A 25 -18.59 44.10 19.93
C ASP A 25 -19.47 44.41 21.16
N SER A 26 -18.92 44.33 22.38
CA SER A 26 -19.21 45.28 23.48
C SER A 26 -18.40 45.06 24.76
N ASP A 27 -17.35 45.89 24.90
CA ASP A 27 -16.98 46.68 26.09
C ASP A 27 -16.83 46.02 27.48
N SER A 28 -15.62 46.19 28.03
CA SER A 28 -15.27 46.24 29.47
C SER A 28 -15.35 44.98 30.36
N GLY A 29 -14.17 44.57 30.87
CA GLY A 29 -13.98 44.64 32.33
C GLY A 29 -13.59 43.39 33.13
N SER A 30 -12.36 43.43 33.66
CA SER A 30 -11.89 42.85 34.94
C SER A 30 -11.76 41.32 35.15
N THR A 31 -10.51 40.94 35.46
CA THR A 31 -10.05 39.83 36.31
C THR A 31 -10.66 39.89 37.75
N PRO A 32 -10.56 38.85 38.64
CA PRO A 32 -9.45 37.88 38.75
C PRO A 32 -9.70 36.43 39.27
N GLY A 33 -8.77 35.53 38.93
CA GLY A 33 -8.37 34.34 39.73
C GLY A 33 -9.09 33.01 39.40
N GLY A 34 -8.45 31.84 39.52
CA GLY A 34 -7.06 31.58 39.94
C GLY A 34 -6.62 30.10 39.77
N ASN A 35 -5.35 29.83 40.05
CA ASN A 35 -4.60 28.61 39.68
C ASN A 35 -5.21 27.25 40.11
N ASN A 36 -5.01 26.22 39.26
CA ASN A 36 -4.35 24.92 39.51
C ASN A 36 -4.27 24.17 38.16
N GLY A 37 -3.24 23.39 37.78
CA GLY A 37 -2.04 22.98 38.51
C GLY A 37 -1.44 21.67 37.94
N LYS A 38 -1.11 21.61 36.64
CA LYS A 38 -0.49 20.45 35.94
C LYS A 38 0.71 20.95 35.11
N PRO A 39 1.79 20.16 34.91
CA PRO A 39 2.94 20.61 34.10
C PRO A 39 2.54 20.84 32.63
N PRO A 40 3.10 21.85 31.94
CA PRO A 40 2.91 22.00 30.51
C PRO A 40 3.61 20.87 29.75
N ILE A 41 2.97 20.37 28.69
CA ILE A 41 3.62 19.53 27.69
C ILE A 41 4.43 20.47 26.80
N THR A 42 5.75 20.48 26.97
CA THR A 42 6.65 21.40 26.25
C THR A 42 7.13 20.78 24.95
N GLY A 43 6.25 20.81 23.94
CA GLY A 43 6.60 20.67 22.52
C GLY A 43 5.88 21.77 21.74
N PRO A 44 6.45 22.29 20.64
CA PRO A 44 5.78 23.28 19.82
C PRO A 44 4.54 22.68 19.15
N VAL A 45 3.49 23.49 19.01
CA VAL A 45 2.33 23.13 18.18
C VAL A 45 2.73 23.36 16.73
N VAL A 46 2.67 22.32 15.91
CA VAL A 46 3.04 22.37 14.49
C VAL A 46 1.95 23.09 13.69
N GLY A 47 2.37 23.81 12.66
CA GLY A 47 1.55 24.48 11.66
C GLY A 47 2.18 24.34 10.27
N GLY A 48 1.44 24.72 9.23
CA GLY A 48 1.85 24.56 7.83
C GLY A 48 1.76 25.87 7.06
N VAL A 49 2.72 26.10 6.17
CA VAL A 49 2.79 27.27 5.28
C VAL A 49 3.01 26.77 3.86
N VAL A 50 2.15 27.21 2.95
CA VAL A 50 2.33 27.08 1.50
C VAL A 50 2.34 28.49 0.90
N ILE A 51 3.41 28.85 0.21
CA ILE A 51 3.52 30.10 -0.55
C ILE A 51 3.94 29.73 -1.98
N THR A 52 3.14 30.10 -2.98
CA THR A 52 3.50 29.89 -4.40
C THR A 52 4.06 31.18 -5.00
N THR A 53 5.24 31.08 -5.61
CA THR A 53 5.94 32.19 -6.27
C THR A 53 5.87 32.02 -7.78
N ILE A 54 5.22 32.94 -8.48
CA ILE A 54 4.81 32.74 -9.88
C ILE A 54 5.30 33.91 -10.74
N ASP A 55 6.20 33.61 -11.68
CA ASP A 55 6.19 34.24 -13.01
C ASP A 55 5.81 33.13 -14.00
N GLY A 56 6.79 32.37 -14.50
CA GLY A 56 6.67 30.92 -14.70
C GLY A 56 7.19 30.16 -13.47
N TYR A 57 6.31 29.75 -12.54
CA TYR A 57 6.59 28.98 -11.30
C TYR A 57 8.07 28.98 -10.82
N LEU A 58 8.50 30.02 -10.09
CA LEU A 58 9.93 30.20 -9.81
C LEU A 58 10.49 29.08 -8.91
N LYS A 59 11.32 28.20 -9.46
CA LYS A 59 12.04 27.12 -8.75
C LYS A 59 13.31 27.65 -8.11
N ASN A 60 13.67 27.17 -6.92
CA ASN A 60 14.82 27.62 -6.11
C ASN A 60 14.82 29.13 -5.79
N ALA A 61 13.64 29.74 -5.62
CA ALA A 61 13.53 31.11 -5.10
C ALA A 61 13.62 31.12 -3.57
N LEU A 62 14.20 32.19 -3.02
CA LEU A 62 14.27 32.44 -1.58
C LEU A 62 13.01 33.22 -1.15
N VAL A 63 12.40 32.84 -0.02
CA VAL A 63 11.17 33.50 0.46
C VAL A 63 11.39 34.06 1.87
N CYS A 64 11.15 35.35 2.02
CA CYS A 64 11.12 36.06 3.29
C CYS A 64 9.70 36.45 3.71
N SER A 65 9.49 36.51 5.02
CA SER A 65 8.38 37.21 5.64
C SER A 65 8.91 38.52 6.21
N ASP A 66 8.61 39.64 5.55
CA ASP A 66 9.11 40.98 5.90
C ASP A 66 8.40 41.51 7.15
N GLN A 67 8.92 41.14 8.32
CA GLN A 67 8.39 41.51 9.62
C GLN A 67 8.64 42.99 9.96
N ASN A 68 9.52 43.69 9.23
CA ASN A 68 9.83 45.10 9.45
C ASN A 68 9.23 46.08 8.42
N ALA A 69 8.56 45.56 7.39
CA ALA A 69 7.88 46.30 6.31
C ALA A 69 8.82 47.25 5.57
N ASN A 70 9.93 46.72 5.05
CA ASN A 70 10.93 47.47 4.27
C ASN A 70 11.06 47.05 2.79
N GLY A 71 10.28 46.03 2.37
CA GLY A 71 10.20 45.55 1.00
C GLY A 71 11.32 44.60 0.57
N LYS A 72 12.16 44.09 1.50
CA LYS A 72 13.38 43.34 1.18
C LYS A 72 13.49 42.03 1.94
N CYS A 73 14.23 41.08 1.36
CA CYS A 73 14.47 39.79 1.99
C CYS A 73 15.79 39.78 2.80
N GLU A 74 15.69 40.01 4.11
CA GLU A 74 16.84 40.08 5.04
C GLU A 74 17.13 38.77 5.81
N ALA A 75 18.36 38.66 6.33
CA ALA A 75 18.91 37.47 7.00
C ALA A 75 18.01 36.83 8.10
N ASN A 76 17.25 37.66 8.81
CA ASN A 76 16.41 37.27 9.94
C ASN A 76 14.91 37.15 9.57
N GLU A 77 14.58 37.21 8.28
CA GLU A 77 13.19 37.20 7.77
C GLU A 77 12.94 36.05 6.79
N VAL A 78 13.99 35.36 6.33
CA VAL A 78 13.86 34.10 5.57
C VAL A 78 13.04 33.07 6.35
N ILE A 79 12.09 32.47 5.64
CA ILE A 79 11.24 31.43 6.18
C ILE A 79 12.02 30.10 6.16
N THR A 80 12.11 29.45 7.31
CA THR A 80 12.82 28.17 7.51
C THR A 80 11.84 27.07 7.93
N ASP A 81 12.24 25.81 7.76
CA ASP A 81 11.46 24.68 8.30
C ASP A 81 11.43 24.67 9.85
N ILE A 82 10.63 23.77 10.42
CA ILE A 82 10.52 23.58 11.88
C ILE A 82 11.84 23.18 12.59
N ASN A 83 12.89 22.81 11.85
CA ASN A 83 14.22 22.52 12.37
C ASN A 83 15.18 23.73 12.28
N GLY A 84 14.79 24.79 11.58
CA GLY A 84 15.62 25.96 11.28
C GLY A 84 16.46 25.84 10.00
N ASN A 85 16.16 24.89 9.12
CA ASN A 85 16.81 24.74 7.83
C ASN A 85 16.24 25.73 6.81
N LEU A 86 17.10 26.27 5.95
CA LEU A 86 16.68 26.96 4.74
C LEU A 86 15.94 25.98 3.81
N VAL A 87 14.78 26.38 3.31
CA VAL A 87 14.06 25.71 2.22
C VAL A 87 13.83 26.74 1.11
N LEU A 88 13.95 26.31 -0.14
CA LEU A 88 13.67 27.11 -1.33
C LEU A 88 12.43 26.55 -2.04
N THR A 89 11.84 27.34 -2.93
CA THR A 89 10.65 26.92 -3.68
C THR A 89 10.91 25.73 -4.62
N ASN A 90 9.93 24.85 -4.75
CA ASN A 90 9.99 23.66 -5.60
C ASN A 90 9.67 23.96 -7.08
N GLU A 91 9.54 22.92 -7.91
CA GLU A 91 9.27 23.04 -9.36
C GLU A 91 7.88 23.59 -9.72
N LYS A 92 7.00 23.77 -8.74
CA LYS A 92 5.71 24.48 -8.85
C LYS A 92 5.77 25.88 -8.24
N GLY A 93 6.97 26.41 -8.00
CA GLY A 93 7.17 27.67 -7.27
C GLY A 93 6.74 27.62 -5.80
N GLN A 94 6.47 26.46 -5.22
CA GLN A 94 5.90 26.37 -3.86
C GLN A 94 6.99 26.22 -2.80
N LEU A 95 6.99 27.13 -1.82
CA LEU A 95 7.52 26.88 -0.49
C LEU A 95 6.41 26.20 0.33
N ASP A 96 6.40 24.87 0.35
CA ASP A 96 5.52 24.04 1.20
C ASP A 96 6.34 23.48 2.37
N ILE A 97 6.06 23.94 3.58
CA ILE A 97 6.83 23.60 4.79
C ILE A 97 5.96 23.49 6.05
N GLN A 98 6.45 22.72 7.02
CA GLN A 98 5.94 22.74 8.39
C GLN A 98 6.78 23.68 9.25
N VAL A 99 6.12 24.46 10.11
CA VAL A 99 6.69 25.47 11.01
C VAL A 99 6.02 25.40 12.40
N GLU A 100 6.48 26.18 13.38
CA GLU A 100 5.67 26.37 14.60
C GLU A 100 4.40 27.19 14.29
N LYS A 101 3.28 26.90 14.96
CA LYS A 101 2.03 27.65 14.79
C LYS A 101 2.15 29.14 15.14
N SER A 102 3.09 29.49 16.02
CA SER A 102 3.51 30.87 16.33
C SER A 102 4.14 31.58 15.14
N ILE A 103 4.89 30.84 14.31
CA ILE A 103 5.59 31.35 13.13
C ILE A 103 4.61 31.43 11.95
N GLU A 104 3.76 30.41 11.74
CA GLU A 104 2.64 30.45 10.78
C GLU A 104 1.77 31.71 10.98
N GLU A 105 1.43 32.02 12.23
CA GLU A 105 0.65 33.20 12.59
C GLU A 105 1.45 34.52 12.59
N ALA A 106 2.78 34.49 12.48
CA ALA A 106 3.59 35.68 12.23
C ALA A 106 3.72 35.97 10.72
N ILE A 107 3.90 34.91 9.92
CA ILE A 107 4.01 34.99 8.45
C ILE A 107 2.74 35.60 7.84
N LYS A 108 1.55 35.13 8.25
CA LYS A 108 0.24 35.68 7.80
C LYS A 108 -0.01 37.16 8.15
N LYS A 109 0.86 37.81 8.93
CA LYS A 109 0.69 39.19 9.40
C LYS A 109 1.75 40.15 8.86
N ALA A 110 2.66 39.65 8.04
CA ALA A 110 3.71 40.41 7.37
C ALA A 110 3.60 40.23 5.85
N PRO A 111 4.06 41.21 5.04
CA PRO A 111 4.29 41.00 3.62
C PRO A 111 5.22 39.81 3.35
N ILE A 112 5.10 39.23 2.16
CA ILE A 112 6.03 38.23 1.64
C ILE A 112 6.96 38.91 0.64
N VAL A 113 8.26 38.56 0.66
CA VAL A 113 9.24 39.00 -0.33
C VAL A 113 9.95 37.78 -0.90
N VAL A 114 9.79 37.57 -2.20
CA VAL A 114 10.50 36.54 -2.98
C VAL A 114 11.76 37.14 -3.55
N LYS A 115 12.90 36.46 -3.37
CA LYS A 115 14.20 36.91 -3.84
C LYS A 115 14.84 35.88 -4.76
N VAL A 116 15.21 36.34 -5.95
CA VAL A 116 15.89 35.54 -6.97
C VAL A 116 17.34 35.27 -6.58
N LEU A 117 17.80 34.05 -6.83
CA LEU A 117 19.16 33.59 -6.58
C LEU A 117 19.96 33.57 -7.89
N GLU A 118 20.86 34.54 -8.06
CA GLU A 118 21.83 34.57 -9.16
C GLU A 118 22.90 33.47 -9.00
N PRO A 119 23.36 32.85 -10.11
CA PRO A 119 24.55 32.02 -10.09
C PRO A 119 25.81 32.74 -9.55
N PHE A 120 26.65 31.96 -8.86
CA PHE A 120 27.96 32.36 -8.29
C PHE A 120 27.95 33.56 -7.33
N LYS A 121 26.78 34.04 -6.90
CA LYS A 121 26.66 35.19 -5.99
C LYS A 121 26.90 34.76 -4.54
N ASP A 122 27.81 35.46 -3.87
CA ASP A 122 28.16 35.20 -2.47
C ASP A 122 27.17 35.90 -1.53
N TYR A 123 26.11 35.19 -1.17
CA TYR A 123 25.07 35.67 -0.25
C TYR A 123 25.52 35.74 1.23
N SER A 124 26.78 35.45 1.57
CA SER A 124 27.28 35.61 2.95
C SER A 124 27.33 37.07 3.40
N ALA A 125 27.37 38.02 2.47
CA ALA A 125 27.21 39.45 2.74
C ALA A 125 25.75 39.82 3.10
N ASP A 126 24.78 39.14 2.50
CA ASP A 126 23.34 39.27 2.78
C ASP A 126 22.93 38.48 4.05
N GLY A 127 23.84 37.67 4.60
CA GLY A 127 23.67 36.88 5.83
C GLY A 127 23.30 35.41 5.62
N PHE A 128 23.23 34.94 4.36
CA PHE A 128 22.84 33.57 4.02
C PHE A 128 24.05 32.69 3.65
N THR A 129 23.83 31.38 3.54
CA THR A 129 24.78 30.46 2.90
C THR A 129 24.01 29.60 1.92
N ILE A 130 24.10 29.95 0.63
CA ILE A 130 23.57 29.19 -0.49
C ILE A 130 24.71 28.33 -1.04
N GLU A 131 24.44 27.07 -1.41
CA GLU A 131 25.47 26.24 -2.02
C GLU A 131 25.80 26.72 -3.44
N PRO A 132 27.09 26.76 -3.85
CA PRO A 132 27.46 27.16 -5.20
C PRO A 132 26.76 26.29 -6.26
N GLY A 133 26.14 26.93 -7.24
CA GLY A 133 25.39 26.22 -8.29
C GLY A 133 23.89 26.07 -8.01
N ILE A 134 23.39 26.48 -6.84
CA ILE A 134 21.96 26.75 -6.65
C ILE A 134 21.66 28.16 -7.18
N TYR A 135 20.65 28.26 -8.05
CA TYR A 135 20.14 29.49 -8.63
C TYR A 135 18.65 29.34 -8.95
N THR A 136 17.92 30.45 -9.05
CA THR A 136 16.49 30.46 -9.35
C THR A 136 16.24 30.24 -10.84
N VAL A 137 15.24 29.42 -11.16
CA VAL A 137 14.84 29.04 -12.51
C VAL A 137 13.38 29.44 -12.73
N ASP A 138 13.14 30.20 -13.80
CA ASP A 138 11.82 30.38 -14.40
C ASP A 138 11.46 29.05 -15.10
N MET A 139 10.35 28.43 -14.72
CA MET A 139 9.94 27.13 -15.24
C MET A 139 9.27 27.21 -16.62
N ASP A 140 9.01 28.40 -17.16
CA ASP A 140 8.79 28.56 -18.61
C ASP A 140 10.10 28.38 -19.41
N GLN A 141 11.26 28.55 -18.75
CA GLN A 141 12.61 28.50 -19.31
C GLN A 141 13.53 27.57 -18.48
N PRO A 142 13.18 26.28 -18.27
CA PRO A 142 13.72 25.42 -17.20
C PRO A 142 15.23 25.10 -17.27
N TYR A 143 15.89 25.49 -18.36
CA TYR A 143 17.33 25.28 -18.62
C TYR A 143 18.16 26.55 -18.47
N GLN A 144 17.52 27.67 -18.13
CA GLN A 144 18.14 28.98 -17.98
C GLN A 144 18.16 29.39 -16.51
N ALA A 145 19.20 30.11 -16.09
CA ALA A 145 19.13 30.84 -14.83
C ALA A 145 18.39 32.15 -15.04
N MET A 146 17.47 32.48 -14.12
CA MET A 146 17.00 33.86 -14.04
C MET A 146 18.19 34.79 -13.77
N GLY A 147 18.19 35.94 -14.43
CA GLY A 147 19.36 36.82 -14.47
C GLY A 147 19.55 37.66 -13.20
N LYS A 148 20.05 38.89 -13.40
CA LYS A 148 20.17 39.97 -12.39
C LYS A 148 18.98 39.95 -11.42
N ASN A 149 19.29 39.94 -10.12
CA ASN A 149 18.33 39.88 -9.01
C ASN A 149 17.10 40.77 -9.22
N VAL A 150 15.93 40.14 -9.37
CA VAL A 150 14.62 40.75 -9.12
C VAL A 150 14.09 40.28 -7.76
N GLU A 151 13.19 41.06 -7.16
CA GLU A 151 12.49 40.72 -5.92
C GLU A 151 10.99 40.98 -6.14
N PHE A 152 10.11 40.04 -5.76
CA PHE A 152 8.66 40.17 -5.89
C PHE A 152 8.01 40.22 -4.50
N ARG A 153 7.22 41.26 -4.24
CA ARG A 153 6.50 41.47 -2.97
C ARG A 153 5.05 40.98 -3.08
N ALA A 154 4.46 40.63 -1.94
CA ALA A 154 3.03 40.40 -1.81
C ALA A 154 2.51 40.95 -0.47
N PRO A 155 1.27 41.49 -0.43
CA PRO A 155 0.71 42.07 0.79
C PRO A 155 0.46 41.02 1.88
N ALA A 156 0.33 41.51 3.12
CA ALA A 156 0.29 40.67 4.30
C ALA A 156 -0.88 39.67 4.30
N GLY A 157 -0.56 38.39 4.48
CA GLY A 157 -1.54 37.30 4.46
C GLY A 157 -1.78 36.67 3.07
N SER A 158 -1.11 37.14 2.01
CA SER A 158 -1.11 36.44 0.73
C SER A 158 -0.38 35.09 0.82
N ALA A 159 -0.92 34.07 0.13
CA ALA A 159 -0.24 32.80 -0.14
C ALA A 159 0.41 32.75 -1.54
N ILE A 160 0.25 33.82 -2.33
CA ILE A 160 0.71 33.92 -3.72
C ILE A 160 1.56 35.18 -3.87
N ALA A 161 2.71 35.07 -4.54
CA ALA A 161 3.62 36.18 -4.80
C ALA A 161 4.08 36.19 -6.26
N THR A 162 3.76 37.26 -6.98
CA THR A 162 3.95 37.41 -8.43
C THR A 162 4.31 38.86 -8.77
N PRO A 163 4.76 39.14 -10.01
CA PRO A 163 4.87 40.53 -10.50
C PRO A 163 3.55 41.32 -10.40
N LEU A 164 2.39 40.66 -10.37
CA LEU A 164 1.08 41.32 -10.21
C LEU A 164 0.74 41.64 -8.75
N THR A 165 1.21 40.85 -7.78
CA THR A 165 1.08 41.20 -6.35
C THR A 165 2.07 42.27 -5.93
N ASP A 166 3.23 42.36 -6.60
CA ASP A 166 4.23 43.40 -6.36
C ASP A 166 3.67 44.80 -6.63
N LEU A 167 2.88 44.95 -7.70
CA LEU A 167 2.14 46.19 -8.01
C LEU A 167 1.20 46.64 -6.88
N ILE A 168 0.59 45.70 -6.14
CA ILE A 168 -0.27 46.02 -4.99
C ILE A 168 0.59 46.64 -3.88
N VAL A 169 1.80 46.09 -3.66
CA VAL A 169 2.74 46.61 -2.66
C VAL A 169 3.31 47.96 -3.08
N ALA A 170 3.67 48.16 -4.35
CA ALA A 170 4.08 49.46 -4.88
C ALA A 170 2.99 50.55 -4.70
N GLU A 171 1.72 50.23 -4.98
CA GLU A 171 0.59 51.14 -4.72
C GLU A 171 0.37 51.41 -3.21
N MET A 172 0.66 50.44 -2.34
CA MET A 172 0.62 50.62 -0.87
C MET A 172 1.80 51.46 -0.34
N GLU A 173 3.00 51.31 -0.90
CA GLU A 173 4.17 52.14 -0.57
C GLU A 173 3.98 53.59 -1.04
N ASN A 174 3.31 53.79 -2.19
CA ASN A 174 2.78 55.08 -2.64
C ASN A 174 1.64 55.66 -1.75
N GLY A 175 1.16 54.90 -0.76
CA GLY A 175 0.31 55.38 0.33
C GLY A 175 -1.16 54.95 0.28
N SER A 176 -1.54 54.03 -0.60
CA SER A 176 -2.86 53.40 -0.60
C SER A 176 -3.03 52.40 0.56
N ASP A 177 -4.27 52.14 0.97
CA ASP A 177 -4.58 50.91 1.71
C ASP A 177 -4.72 49.73 0.73
N GLN A 178 -4.55 48.49 1.24
CA GLN A 178 -4.51 47.29 0.41
C GLN A 178 -5.72 47.14 -0.52
N ALA A 179 -6.95 47.38 -0.02
CA ALA A 179 -8.16 47.27 -0.84
C ALA A 179 -8.25 48.38 -1.91
N THR A 180 -7.66 49.55 -1.66
CA THR A 180 -7.51 50.61 -2.66
C THR A 180 -6.46 50.25 -3.71
N ALA A 181 -5.34 49.67 -3.29
CA ALA A 181 -4.26 49.19 -4.18
C ALA A 181 -4.73 48.04 -5.09
N GLU A 182 -5.40 47.02 -4.53
CA GLU A 182 -6.03 45.92 -5.28
C GLU A 182 -6.97 46.45 -6.37
N ALA A 183 -7.85 47.40 -6.02
CA ALA A 183 -8.77 48.04 -6.97
C ALA A 183 -8.05 48.92 -8.02
N SER A 184 -6.90 49.49 -7.68
CA SER A 184 -6.05 50.27 -8.59
C SER A 184 -5.41 49.36 -9.65
N VAL A 185 -4.73 48.29 -9.21
CA VAL A 185 -4.09 47.30 -10.10
C VAL A 185 -5.13 46.57 -10.97
N GLN A 186 -6.29 46.18 -10.41
CA GLN A 186 -7.41 45.64 -11.19
C GLN A 186 -7.93 46.61 -12.27
N ALA A 187 -7.84 47.92 -12.05
CA ALA A 187 -8.20 48.92 -13.05
C ALA A 187 -7.11 49.06 -14.13
N MET A 188 -5.83 49.07 -13.77
CA MET A 188 -4.72 49.10 -14.74
C MET A 188 -4.76 47.89 -15.70
N LEU A 189 -5.05 46.70 -15.16
CA LEU A 189 -5.14 45.46 -15.94
C LEU A 189 -6.49 45.26 -16.65
N SER A 190 -7.46 46.17 -16.49
CA SER A 190 -8.84 45.93 -16.93
C SER A 190 -9.02 45.79 -18.44
N ASP A 191 -8.18 46.45 -19.25
CA ASP A 191 -8.19 46.35 -20.71
C ASP A 191 -7.77 44.96 -21.24
N LEU A 192 -7.18 44.07 -20.40
CA LEU A 192 -6.89 42.69 -20.81
C LEU A 192 -8.18 41.88 -21.08
N LYS A 193 -9.30 42.24 -20.45
CA LYS A 193 -10.61 41.60 -20.61
C LYS A 193 -11.25 41.82 -21.99
N GLY A 194 -10.77 42.80 -22.76
CA GLY A 194 -11.37 43.17 -24.04
C GLY A 194 -12.82 43.65 -23.89
N GLU A 195 -13.75 43.12 -24.70
CA GLU A 195 -15.17 43.48 -24.63
C GLU A 195 -15.94 42.74 -23.51
N ASP A 196 -15.38 41.71 -22.87
CA ASP A 196 -16.09 40.92 -21.88
C ASP A 196 -15.98 41.47 -20.45
N THR A 197 -16.91 42.35 -20.11
CA THR A 197 -17.05 42.94 -18.77
C THR A 197 -17.51 41.96 -17.68
N SER A 198 -17.78 40.69 -17.98
CA SER A 198 -18.17 39.68 -16.99
C SER A 198 -17.00 38.91 -16.38
N LEU A 199 -15.83 38.95 -17.02
CA LEU A 199 -14.60 38.38 -16.46
C LEU A 199 -14.15 39.17 -15.22
N GLU A 200 -13.70 38.48 -14.18
CA GLU A 200 -13.04 39.07 -13.00
C GLU A 200 -11.52 38.94 -13.12
N ILE A 201 -10.75 39.82 -12.46
CA ILE A 201 -9.28 39.72 -12.36
C ILE A 201 -8.97 39.47 -10.89
N ASP A 202 -8.59 38.24 -10.57
CA ASP A 202 -8.00 37.91 -9.29
C ASP A 202 -6.47 38.09 -9.37
N LEU A 203 -5.93 38.96 -8.52
CA LEU A 203 -4.50 39.24 -8.43
C LEU A 203 -3.75 38.17 -7.62
N TYR A 204 -4.49 37.32 -6.91
CA TYR A 204 -3.99 36.22 -6.09
C TYR A 204 -4.27 34.85 -6.72
N ALA A 205 -4.68 34.80 -7.99
CA ALA A 205 -4.89 33.55 -8.70
C ALA A 205 -3.59 32.95 -9.23
N ASP A 206 -3.50 31.62 -9.21
CA ASP A 206 -2.50 30.86 -9.96
C ASP A 206 -2.87 30.87 -11.46
N TYR A 207 -2.44 31.91 -12.16
CA TYR A 207 -2.71 32.11 -13.58
C TYR A 207 -1.98 31.11 -14.51
N ILE A 208 -1.17 30.19 -13.98
CA ILE A 208 -0.64 29.05 -14.75
C ILE A 208 -1.64 27.91 -14.66
N ASN A 209 -2.02 27.52 -13.44
CA ASN A 209 -3.01 26.47 -13.20
C ASN A 209 -4.35 26.76 -13.89
N THR A 210 -4.83 28.02 -13.87
CA THR A 210 -6.08 28.42 -14.54
C THR A 210 -6.07 28.22 -16.07
N LYS A 211 -4.90 28.18 -16.73
CA LYS A 211 -4.81 27.85 -18.17
C LYS A 211 -5.20 26.40 -18.43
N GLU A 212 -4.77 25.50 -17.55
CA GLU A 212 -4.93 24.04 -17.71
C GLU A 212 -6.24 23.53 -17.08
N ASP A 213 -6.78 24.23 -16.06
CA ASP A 213 -8.01 23.84 -15.35
C ASP A 213 -9.17 23.51 -16.30
N THR A 214 -9.69 22.29 -16.23
CA THR A 214 -10.81 21.82 -17.06
C THR A 214 -12.16 22.44 -16.68
N GLY A 215 -12.27 23.10 -15.53
CA GLY A 215 -13.44 23.87 -15.11
C GLY A 215 -13.51 25.30 -15.67
N ALA A 216 -12.35 25.91 -15.97
CA ALA A 216 -12.27 27.27 -16.49
C ALA A 216 -12.71 27.37 -17.96
N SER A 217 -13.44 28.44 -18.32
CA SER A 217 -13.85 28.69 -19.70
C SER A 217 -12.70 29.19 -20.58
N ASP A 218 -12.86 29.08 -21.91
CA ASP A 218 -11.90 29.60 -22.90
C ASP A 218 -11.54 31.08 -22.67
N ALA A 219 -12.48 31.89 -22.17
CA ALA A 219 -12.28 33.31 -21.89
C ALA A 219 -11.47 33.55 -20.60
N GLU A 220 -11.70 32.76 -19.56
CA GLU A 220 -10.92 32.79 -18.31
C GLU A 220 -9.49 32.28 -18.56
N LYS A 221 -9.34 31.20 -19.34
CA LYS A 221 -8.03 30.69 -19.81
C LYS A 221 -7.28 31.74 -20.63
N GLN A 222 -7.96 32.44 -21.55
CA GLN A 222 -7.34 33.50 -22.33
C GLN A 222 -6.92 34.70 -21.45
N LEU A 223 -7.72 35.06 -20.45
CA LEU A 223 -7.35 36.09 -19.48
C LEU A 223 -6.17 35.66 -18.60
N ALA A 224 -6.11 34.40 -18.16
CA ALA A 224 -4.98 33.85 -17.41
C ALA A 224 -3.68 33.85 -18.25
N THR A 225 -3.75 33.49 -19.53
CA THR A 225 -2.62 33.64 -20.47
C THR A 225 -2.16 35.09 -20.63
N LYS A 226 -3.10 36.05 -20.72
CA LYS A 226 -2.75 37.48 -20.75
C LYS A 226 -2.11 37.95 -19.45
N LEU A 227 -2.67 37.60 -18.29
CA LEU A 227 -2.14 37.98 -16.97
C LEU A 227 -0.72 37.42 -16.77
N HIS A 228 -0.48 36.16 -17.14
CA HIS A 228 0.86 35.57 -17.15
C HIS A 228 1.79 36.35 -18.09
N LYS A 229 1.41 36.60 -19.36
CA LYS A 229 2.28 37.35 -20.28
C LYS A 229 2.54 38.78 -19.80
N THR A 230 1.60 39.42 -19.09
CA THR A 230 1.84 40.70 -18.41
C THR A 230 2.88 40.57 -17.28
N ALA A 231 2.79 39.51 -16.46
CA ALA A 231 3.76 39.25 -15.41
C ALA A 231 5.19 39.07 -15.97
N GLN A 232 5.37 38.26 -17.01
CA GLN A 232 6.66 38.06 -17.69
C GLN A 232 7.26 39.38 -18.20
N ILE A 233 6.46 40.25 -18.82
CA ILE A 233 6.91 41.56 -19.31
C ILE A 233 7.33 42.49 -18.16
N LEU A 234 6.65 42.41 -17.00
CA LEU A 234 7.04 43.15 -15.80
C LEU A 234 8.37 42.62 -15.23
N THR A 235 8.57 41.30 -15.17
CA THR A 235 9.83 40.67 -14.75
C THR A 235 10.99 41.10 -15.65
N GLU A 236 10.85 41.02 -16.97
CA GLU A 236 11.92 41.42 -17.90
C GLU A 236 12.23 42.93 -17.81
N THR A 237 11.21 43.75 -17.57
CA THR A 237 11.38 45.19 -17.33
C THR A 237 12.15 45.45 -16.03
N GLN A 238 11.83 44.73 -14.94
CA GLN A 238 12.53 44.81 -13.66
C GLN A 238 13.98 44.29 -13.74
N HIS A 239 14.19 43.23 -14.52
CA HIS A 239 15.49 42.63 -14.82
C HIS A 239 16.41 43.61 -15.57
N GLN A 240 15.88 44.40 -16.52
CA GLN A 240 16.66 45.29 -17.38
C GLN A 240 16.83 46.72 -16.86
N ALA A 241 15.99 47.18 -15.94
CA ALA A 241 16.13 48.50 -15.33
C ALA A 241 17.48 48.67 -14.60
N ASP A 242 18.08 49.87 -14.70
CA ASP A 242 19.29 50.25 -13.95
C ASP A 242 19.00 50.30 -12.44
N ASP A 243 19.92 49.81 -11.60
CA ASP A 243 19.75 49.73 -10.12
C ASP A 243 19.55 51.08 -9.41
N SER A 244 19.68 52.21 -10.11
CA SER A 244 19.33 53.52 -9.58
C SER A 244 17.90 53.96 -9.90
N ILE A 245 17.16 53.23 -10.74
CA ILE A 245 15.77 53.50 -11.08
C ILE A 245 14.86 52.81 -10.06
N ASP A 246 13.96 53.60 -9.48
CA ASP A 246 12.85 53.08 -8.70
C ASP A 246 11.66 52.89 -9.67
N LEU A 247 11.16 51.66 -9.78
CA LEU A 247 10.06 51.34 -10.69
C LEU A 247 8.69 51.63 -10.06
N ASP A 248 8.60 51.74 -8.73
CA ASP A 248 7.35 52.02 -8.03
C ASP A 248 6.89 53.47 -8.25
N GLU A 249 7.83 54.39 -8.56
CA GLU A 249 7.52 55.76 -9.01
C GLU A 249 6.83 55.80 -10.41
N VAL A 250 6.88 54.72 -11.20
CA VAL A 250 6.38 54.67 -12.58
C VAL A 250 5.48 53.48 -12.93
N ALA A 251 5.11 52.66 -11.94
CA ALA A 251 4.37 51.40 -12.12
C ALA A 251 3.13 51.51 -13.05
N GLU A 252 2.25 52.50 -12.85
CA GLU A 252 1.06 52.74 -13.69
C GLU A 252 1.41 52.86 -15.19
N GLN A 253 2.51 53.53 -15.53
CA GLN A 253 2.96 53.72 -16.91
C GLN A 253 3.56 52.43 -17.50
N VAL A 254 4.36 51.70 -16.71
CA VAL A 254 4.96 50.42 -17.12
C VAL A 254 3.86 49.38 -17.37
N VAL A 255 2.90 49.24 -16.46
CA VAL A 255 1.75 48.34 -16.61
C VAL A 255 0.90 48.74 -17.83
N THR A 256 0.67 50.03 -18.07
CA THR A 256 -0.11 50.49 -19.24
C THR A 256 0.54 50.08 -20.57
N GLU A 257 1.84 50.26 -20.72
CA GLU A 257 2.55 49.87 -21.96
C GLU A 257 2.72 48.32 -22.04
N ALA A 258 2.87 47.61 -20.92
CA ALA A 258 2.87 46.14 -20.88
C ALA A 258 1.51 45.53 -21.29
N VAL A 259 0.40 46.06 -20.74
CA VAL A 259 -0.99 45.69 -21.13
C VAL A 259 -1.25 46.00 -22.60
N THR A 260 -0.66 47.08 -23.13
CA THR A 260 -0.69 47.39 -24.57
C THR A 260 0.01 46.32 -25.39
N ALA A 261 1.24 45.91 -25.01
CA ALA A 261 1.97 44.84 -25.70
C ALA A 261 1.21 43.50 -25.70
N VAL A 262 0.61 43.11 -24.57
CA VAL A 262 -0.19 41.88 -24.44
C VAL A 262 -1.49 41.92 -25.26
N ASN A 263 -2.07 43.10 -25.48
CA ASN A 263 -3.27 43.25 -26.31
C ASN A 263 -2.96 43.40 -27.83
N ASP A 264 -1.77 43.87 -28.21
CA ASP A 264 -1.32 43.91 -29.60
C ASP A 264 -0.73 42.56 -30.10
N ALA A 265 -0.32 41.67 -29.18
CA ALA A 265 0.23 40.35 -29.48
C ALA A 265 -0.80 39.34 -30.05
N THR A 266 -0.34 38.42 -30.90
CA THR A 266 -1.15 37.32 -31.45
C THR A 266 -1.30 36.13 -30.49
N THR A 267 -2.27 35.26 -30.75
CA THR A 267 -2.47 34.03 -29.97
C THR A 267 -1.24 33.12 -29.95
N ASP A 268 -0.45 33.10 -31.03
CA ASP A 268 0.75 32.26 -31.09
C ASP A 268 1.87 32.86 -30.21
N GLU A 269 2.08 34.17 -30.27
CA GLU A 269 3.01 34.93 -29.42
C GLU A 269 2.63 34.87 -27.93
N LEU A 270 1.34 34.98 -27.59
CA LEU A 270 0.86 34.87 -26.21
C LEU A 270 1.11 33.49 -25.58
N ASN A 271 1.25 32.44 -26.38
CA ASN A 271 1.52 31.06 -25.94
C ASN A 271 2.99 30.65 -26.13
N ASP A 272 3.85 31.50 -26.69
CA ASP A 272 5.28 31.23 -26.84
C ASP A 272 6.03 31.62 -25.54
N PRO A 273 6.79 30.71 -24.90
CA PRO A 273 7.55 31.01 -23.68
C PRO A 273 8.79 31.90 -23.92
N ASP A 274 9.26 32.00 -25.16
CA ASP A 274 10.38 32.90 -25.52
C ASP A 274 9.86 34.32 -25.76
N PHE A 275 8.61 34.50 -26.23
CA PHE A 275 8.05 35.83 -26.50
C PHE A 275 7.86 36.63 -25.21
N LYS A 276 8.86 37.43 -24.85
CA LYS A 276 8.85 38.30 -23.67
C LYS A 276 9.25 39.72 -24.08
N PRO A 277 8.27 40.53 -24.57
CA PRO A 277 8.49 41.95 -24.83
C PRO A 277 8.99 42.69 -23.58
N VAL A 278 9.68 43.80 -23.80
CA VAL A 278 10.32 44.58 -22.72
C VAL A 278 9.78 46.00 -22.76
N VAL A 279 9.42 46.59 -21.62
CA VAL A 279 9.11 48.03 -21.51
C VAL A 279 10.38 48.75 -21.03
N PRO A 280 11.13 49.47 -21.88
CA PRO A 280 12.37 50.09 -21.43
C PRO A 280 12.08 51.24 -20.46
N VAL A 281 12.74 51.26 -19.31
CA VAL A 281 12.66 52.36 -18.34
C VAL A 281 14.06 52.91 -18.12
N ASP A 282 14.23 54.20 -18.41
CA ASP A 282 15.54 54.82 -18.54
C ASP A 282 15.54 56.25 -17.97
N LYS A 283 16.72 56.87 -17.81
CA LYS A 283 16.82 58.28 -17.34
C LYS A 283 17.19 59.23 -18.46
N ASN A 284 16.35 60.23 -18.68
CA ASN A 284 16.53 61.22 -19.74
C ASN A 284 17.71 62.19 -19.46
N GLU A 285 18.04 63.07 -20.43
CA GLU A 285 19.13 64.07 -20.27
C GLU A 285 18.94 65.02 -19.06
N SER A 286 17.73 65.15 -18.52
CA SER A 286 17.40 65.91 -17.30
C SER A 286 17.67 65.12 -16.01
N GLY A 287 17.77 63.80 -16.09
CA GLY A 287 17.79 62.87 -14.94
C GLY A 287 16.40 62.45 -14.44
N GLU A 288 15.33 62.71 -15.19
CA GLU A 288 13.98 62.22 -14.89
C GLU A 288 13.80 60.81 -15.49
N THR A 289 13.13 59.91 -14.76
CA THR A 289 12.74 58.58 -15.24
C THR A 289 11.72 58.71 -16.38
N VAL A 290 11.91 57.94 -17.45
CA VAL A 290 11.03 57.88 -18.62
C VAL A 290 10.77 56.42 -18.96
N VAL A 291 9.49 56.09 -19.17
CA VAL A 291 9.04 54.82 -19.73
C VAL A 291 8.97 54.98 -21.25
N GLU A 292 9.67 54.13 -22.00
CA GLU A 292 9.59 54.06 -23.47
C GLU A 292 8.51 53.06 -23.92
N LYS A 293 8.29 52.96 -25.23
CA LYS A 293 7.34 51.97 -25.77
C LYS A 293 7.91 50.54 -25.69
N PRO A 294 7.05 49.51 -25.61
CA PRO A 294 7.48 48.12 -25.63
C PRO A 294 8.34 47.81 -26.85
N VAL A 295 9.46 47.15 -26.60
CA VAL A 295 10.26 46.48 -27.61
C VAL A 295 9.75 45.05 -27.70
N VAL A 296 9.33 44.64 -28.90
CA VAL A 296 9.03 43.23 -29.17
C VAL A 296 10.35 42.45 -29.13
N ASN A 297 10.35 41.36 -28.37
CA ASN A 297 11.53 40.53 -28.14
C ASN A 297 11.11 39.08 -27.92
N TYR A 298 11.85 38.16 -28.51
CA TYR A 298 11.83 36.74 -28.18
C TYR A 298 13.12 36.39 -27.43
N GLN A 299 13.04 36.41 -26.10
CA GLN A 299 14.14 36.08 -25.20
C GLN A 299 14.85 34.80 -25.63
N ALA A 300 16.16 34.91 -25.81
CA ALA A 300 17.02 33.80 -26.19
C ALA A 300 16.85 32.61 -25.22
N SER A 301 16.71 31.42 -25.79
CA SER A 301 16.39 30.17 -25.10
C SER A 301 17.53 29.15 -25.23
N VAL A 302 17.59 28.18 -24.30
CA VAL A 302 18.66 27.17 -24.26
C VAL A 302 18.19 25.86 -24.90
N ASP A 303 18.96 25.37 -25.89
CA ASP A 303 18.72 24.09 -26.54
C ASP A 303 19.04 22.92 -25.58
N GLU A 304 17.99 22.23 -25.13
CA GLU A 304 18.05 21.07 -24.23
C GLU A 304 18.98 19.96 -24.76
N THR A 305 18.99 19.72 -26.07
CA THR A 305 19.75 18.61 -26.67
C THR A 305 21.25 18.89 -26.63
N ILE A 306 21.65 20.14 -26.90
CA ILE A 306 23.04 20.58 -26.82
C ILE A 306 23.46 20.70 -25.36
N LEU A 307 22.62 21.25 -24.48
CA LEU A 307 22.89 21.32 -23.04
C LEU A 307 23.09 19.92 -22.44
N GLY A 308 22.20 18.98 -22.76
CA GLY A 308 22.27 17.59 -22.29
C GLY A 308 23.51 16.86 -22.80
N ALA A 309 23.88 17.04 -24.06
CA ALA A 309 25.11 16.46 -24.63
C ALA A 309 26.37 16.98 -23.92
N VAL A 310 26.48 18.31 -23.75
CA VAL A 310 27.63 18.96 -23.10
C VAL A 310 27.70 18.65 -21.61
N SER A 311 26.56 18.63 -20.92
CA SER A 311 26.47 18.23 -19.50
C SER A 311 26.86 16.78 -19.28
N THR A 312 26.44 15.89 -20.18
CA THR A 312 26.84 14.47 -20.17
C THR A 312 28.35 14.34 -20.34
N GLU A 313 28.95 15.08 -21.27
CA GLU A 313 30.40 15.01 -21.49
C GLU A 313 31.20 15.50 -20.27
N LEU A 314 30.80 16.62 -19.66
CA LEU A 314 31.44 17.16 -18.46
C LEU A 314 31.23 16.30 -17.20
N THR A 315 30.08 15.61 -17.09
CA THR A 315 29.82 14.68 -15.98
C THR A 315 30.67 13.41 -16.09
N ASN A 316 31.03 12.99 -17.31
CA ASN A 316 31.92 11.85 -17.55
C ASN A 316 33.43 12.23 -17.52
N ALA A 317 33.77 13.50 -17.24
CA ALA A 317 35.14 14.00 -17.34
C ALA A 317 35.96 13.76 -16.06
N TYR A 318 36.58 12.58 -15.93
CA TYR A 318 37.41 12.23 -14.78
C TYR A 318 38.71 13.06 -14.70
N MET A 319 38.69 14.12 -13.89
CA MET A 319 39.80 15.05 -13.66
C MET A 319 40.31 14.94 -12.22
N VAL A 320 41.62 14.82 -12.01
CA VAL A 320 42.20 14.42 -10.71
C VAL A 320 43.02 15.54 -10.07
N THR A 321 42.78 15.82 -8.78
CA THR A 321 43.53 16.82 -7.99
C THR A 321 45.04 16.57 -7.98
N GLY A 322 45.84 17.62 -7.89
CA GLY A 322 47.31 17.54 -7.87
C GLY A 322 47.96 17.12 -9.20
N THR A 323 47.19 16.60 -10.16
CA THR A 323 47.67 16.30 -11.52
C THR A 323 47.55 17.52 -12.44
N ASN A 324 48.27 17.51 -13.56
CA ASN A 324 48.10 18.51 -14.61
C ASN A 324 47.01 18.06 -15.59
N PHE A 325 45.78 17.94 -15.10
CA PHE A 325 44.63 17.47 -15.88
C PHE A 325 44.29 18.42 -17.04
N ALA A 326 43.71 17.86 -18.10
CA ALA A 326 43.23 18.57 -19.26
C ALA A 326 42.04 17.82 -19.88
N PHE A 327 40.86 18.42 -19.81
CA PHE A 327 39.66 18.01 -20.52
C PHE A 327 39.50 18.86 -21.79
N PHE A 328 39.14 18.19 -22.89
CA PHE A 328 38.85 18.80 -24.18
C PHE A 328 37.53 18.21 -24.66
N GLY A 329 36.48 19.02 -24.76
CA GLY A 329 35.18 18.54 -25.20
C GLY A 329 35.15 18.26 -26.71
N ASP A 330 34.52 17.16 -27.08
CA ASP A 330 34.09 16.82 -28.44
C ASP A 330 32.69 17.42 -28.75
N ALA A 331 31.86 17.70 -27.75
CA ALA A 331 30.53 18.28 -27.93
C ALA A 331 30.59 19.79 -28.28
N PRO A 332 29.98 20.23 -29.40
CA PRO A 332 29.94 21.65 -29.76
C PRO A 332 28.90 22.41 -28.92
N VAL A 333 29.28 23.56 -28.38
CA VAL A 333 28.34 24.50 -27.73
C VAL A 333 27.66 25.43 -28.73
N THR A 334 28.06 25.47 -30.01
CA THR A 334 27.38 26.34 -30.99
C THR A 334 25.93 25.94 -31.15
N GLY A 335 25.01 26.88 -30.93
CA GLY A 335 23.57 26.65 -30.95
C GLY A 335 22.97 26.29 -29.59
N LEU A 336 23.78 26.14 -28.53
CA LEU A 336 23.31 25.96 -27.15
C LEU A 336 22.34 27.07 -26.72
N PHE A 337 22.55 28.28 -27.22
CA PHE A 337 21.56 29.36 -27.16
C PHE A 337 20.97 29.56 -28.55
N THR A 338 19.65 29.68 -28.60
CA THR A 338 18.84 30.06 -29.76
C THR A 338 18.11 31.36 -29.49
N ASP A 339 17.82 32.12 -30.52
CA ASP A 339 17.18 33.44 -30.45
C ASP A 339 16.30 33.52 -31.70
N LYS A 340 15.03 33.91 -31.53
CA LYS A 340 14.04 33.89 -32.63
C LYS A 340 14.01 35.20 -33.42
N ASP A 341 14.51 36.29 -32.85
CA ASP A 341 14.71 37.56 -33.55
C ASP A 341 15.96 37.52 -34.44
N GLN A 342 16.97 36.72 -34.08
CA GLN A 342 18.19 36.55 -34.86
C GLN A 342 18.16 35.38 -35.87
N VAL A 343 18.65 35.65 -37.08
CA VAL A 343 18.87 34.62 -38.13
C VAL A 343 20.12 33.76 -37.86
N THR A 344 20.93 34.11 -36.87
CA THR A 344 22.16 33.41 -36.48
C THR A 344 22.24 33.25 -34.96
N PRO A 345 22.62 32.06 -34.43
CA PRO A 345 22.68 31.82 -32.99
C PRO A 345 23.52 32.86 -32.23
N PRO A 346 23.11 33.26 -31.01
CA PRO A 346 23.84 34.18 -30.13
C PRO A 346 25.32 33.81 -29.90
N VAL A 347 26.14 34.83 -29.62
CA VAL A 347 27.58 34.66 -29.44
C VAL A 347 27.91 34.28 -27.99
N ILE A 348 28.17 32.99 -27.79
CA ILE A 348 28.42 32.39 -26.45
C ILE A 348 29.80 32.75 -25.89
N SER A 349 29.85 33.16 -24.62
CA SER A 349 31.05 33.29 -23.77
C SER A 349 30.93 32.45 -22.48
N ILE A 350 32.05 32.31 -21.76
CA ILE A 350 32.06 31.87 -20.36
C ILE A 350 31.92 33.11 -19.50
N SER A 351 31.05 33.09 -18.49
CA SER A 351 30.81 34.29 -17.69
C SER A 351 32.05 34.81 -16.98
N THR A 352 32.10 36.13 -16.80
CA THR A 352 33.19 36.77 -16.05
C THR A 352 33.18 36.36 -14.57
N LYS A 353 32.02 36.02 -13.98
CA LYS A 353 31.93 35.48 -12.60
C LYS A 353 32.55 34.09 -12.50
N SER A 354 32.10 33.19 -13.37
CA SER A 354 32.53 31.79 -13.48
C SER A 354 34.03 31.68 -13.77
N TYR A 355 34.52 32.38 -14.81
CA TYR A 355 35.94 32.38 -15.17
C TYR A 355 36.85 32.80 -14.02
N ASN A 356 36.52 33.90 -13.32
CA ASN A 356 37.32 34.37 -12.18
C ASN A 356 37.28 33.39 -11.00
N THR A 357 36.13 32.74 -10.76
CA THR A 357 35.96 31.73 -9.69
C THR A 357 36.79 30.48 -9.95
N LEU A 358 36.76 29.96 -11.18
CA LEU A 358 37.57 28.82 -11.60
C LEU A 358 39.08 29.13 -11.55
N ILE A 359 39.49 30.29 -12.07
CA ILE A 359 40.89 30.75 -12.02
C ILE A 359 41.36 30.99 -10.58
N ALA A 360 40.48 31.43 -9.67
CA ALA A 360 40.81 31.52 -8.24
C ALA A 360 41.14 30.13 -7.66
N LYS A 361 40.37 29.11 -8.01
CA LYS A 361 40.52 27.71 -7.57
C LYS A 361 41.66 26.94 -8.25
N GLY A 362 42.18 27.42 -9.40
CA GLY A 362 43.29 26.78 -10.13
C GLY A 362 42.90 26.09 -11.43
N ILE A 363 41.67 26.30 -11.89
CA ILE A 363 41.11 25.76 -13.14
C ILE A 363 41.11 26.89 -14.18
N HIS A 364 41.61 26.62 -15.38
CA HIS A 364 41.46 27.49 -16.53
C HIS A 364 40.43 26.90 -17.50
N ALA A 365 39.37 27.67 -17.77
CA ALA A 365 38.35 27.35 -18.75
C ALA A 365 38.48 28.25 -20.00
N GLU A 366 38.29 27.69 -21.19
CA GLU A 366 38.28 28.39 -22.48
C GLU A 366 37.27 27.73 -23.44
N LEU A 367 36.67 28.51 -24.36
CA LEU A 367 35.91 27.98 -25.50
C LEU A 367 36.81 27.95 -26.73
N ILE A 368 37.23 26.75 -27.14
CA ILE A 368 38.17 26.53 -28.24
C ILE A 368 37.45 26.20 -29.55
N GLY A 369 38.03 26.62 -30.69
CA GLY A 369 37.48 26.34 -32.03
C GLY A 369 37.34 27.59 -32.90
N GLN A 370 36.64 27.45 -34.03
CA GLN A 370 36.28 28.58 -34.91
C GLN A 370 34.90 28.33 -35.53
N GLY A 371 34.07 29.38 -35.60
CA GLY A 371 32.72 29.30 -36.14
C GLY A 371 31.87 28.26 -35.40
N ASP A 372 31.24 27.37 -36.15
CA ASP A 372 30.18 26.47 -35.68
C ASP A 372 30.69 25.21 -34.95
N SER A 373 31.88 25.31 -34.36
CA SER A 373 32.65 24.21 -33.76
C SER A 373 33.38 24.68 -32.51
N LYS A 374 32.76 25.55 -31.69
CA LYS A 374 33.25 25.86 -30.34
C LYS A 374 33.01 24.66 -29.42
N THR A 375 34.03 24.20 -28.69
CA THR A 375 33.89 23.22 -27.60
C THR A 375 34.54 23.74 -26.32
N ILE A 376 34.24 23.12 -25.18
CA ILE A 376 34.77 23.53 -23.86
C ILE A 376 36.13 22.87 -23.63
N GLN A 377 37.11 23.64 -23.18
CA GLN A 377 38.37 23.13 -22.64
C GLN A 377 38.51 23.52 -21.15
N LEU A 378 38.87 22.55 -20.30
CA LEU A 378 39.18 22.76 -18.88
C LEU A 378 40.59 22.24 -18.59
N THR A 379 41.45 23.03 -17.96
CA THR A 379 42.85 22.65 -17.66
C THR A 379 43.29 23.08 -16.27
N ALA A 380 44.21 22.32 -15.68
CA ALA A 380 44.95 22.75 -14.49
C ALA A 380 45.87 23.94 -14.81
N MET A 381 45.95 24.94 -13.94
CA MET A 381 46.87 26.06 -14.11
C MET A 381 48.32 25.69 -13.80
N GLU A 382 49.23 25.87 -14.77
CA GLU A 382 50.67 25.85 -14.50
C GLU A 382 51.05 26.92 -13.44
N GLY A 383 51.82 26.52 -12.42
CA GLY A 383 52.38 27.46 -11.43
C GLY A 383 52.28 27.05 -9.96
N GLY A 384 51.68 25.89 -9.64
CA GLY A 384 51.68 25.36 -8.27
C GLY A 384 50.53 25.84 -7.38
N LYS A 385 49.44 26.35 -7.97
CA LYS A 385 48.12 26.17 -7.35
C LYS A 385 47.76 24.69 -7.44
N ILE A 386 47.25 24.12 -6.35
CA ILE A 386 46.62 22.80 -6.37
C ILE A 386 45.12 23.04 -6.42
N THR A 387 44.45 22.58 -7.48
CA THR A 387 42.99 22.57 -7.58
C THR A 387 42.44 21.57 -6.56
N PRO A 388 41.64 21.99 -5.56
CA PRO A 388 41.01 21.06 -4.62
C PRO A 388 40.12 20.03 -5.34
N ALA A 389 39.91 18.88 -4.71
CA ALA A 389 38.82 17.99 -5.10
C ALA A 389 37.45 18.59 -4.72
N GLY A 390 36.38 18.14 -5.38
CA GLY A 390 35.00 18.56 -5.19
C GLY A 390 34.31 19.01 -6.48
N THR A 391 33.04 19.40 -6.35
CA THR A 391 32.19 19.90 -7.43
C THR A 391 32.55 21.33 -7.84
N TYR A 392 32.47 21.59 -9.15
CA TYR A 392 32.64 22.88 -9.78
C TYR A 392 31.53 23.14 -10.82
N TYR A 393 31.36 24.41 -11.18
CA TYR A 393 30.35 24.85 -12.13
C TYR A 393 30.98 25.78 -13.16
N LEU A 394 30.46 25.75 -14.38
CA LEU A 394 30.82 26.61 -15.49
C LEU A 394 29.56 27.32 -16.01
N GLU A 395 29.45 28.62 -15.76
CA GLU A 395 28.42 29.49 -16.34
C GLU A 395 28.79 29.83 -17.79
N LEU A 396 27.88 29.55 -18.72
CA LEU A 396 27.91 30.05 -20.09
C LEU A 396 26.86 31.15 -20.24
N GLU A 397 27.21 32.21 -20.97
CA GLU A 397 26.38 33.40 -21.16
C GLU A 397 26.26 33.75 -22.65
N ALA A 398 25.13 34.34 -23.04
CA ALA A 398 24.90 34.93 -24.35
C ALA A 398 24.06 36.21 -24.24
N THR A 399 24.32 37.19 -25.09
CA THR A 399 23.54 38.44 -25.17
C THR A 399 22.24 38.20 -25.95
N ASP A 400 21.13 38.68 -25.39
CA ASP A 400 19.80 38.67 -26.00
C ASP A 400 19.61 39.89 -26.93
N LEU A 401 19.05 39.71 -28.13
CA LEU A 401 19.07 40.72 -29.20
C LEU A 401 17.72 40.86 -29.92
N ASP A 402 17.13 42.07 -29.92
CA ASP A 402 15.88 42.36 -30.66
C ASP A 402 16.04 42.23 -32.19
N GLU A 403 14.93 42.25 -32.96
CA GLU A 403 14.93 42.16 -34.44
C GLU A 403 15.85 43.21 -35.12
N THR A 404 16.22 44.28 -34.42
CA THR A 404 17.14 45.34 -34.91
C THR A 404 18.62 45.07 -34.63
N GLY A 405 18.93 44.08 -33.79
CA GLY A 405 20.26 43.74 -33.30
C GLY A 405 20.72 44.59 -32.11
N LYS A 406 19.79 45.16 -31.34
CA LYS A 406 20.08 45.89 -30.09
C LYS A 406 20.04 44.90 -28.92
N ALA A 407 21.00 45.02 -28.00
CA ALA A 407 20.99 44.25 -26.76
C ALA A 407 19.80 44.61 -25.86
N VAL A 408 19.06 43.58 -25.45
CA VAL A 408 17.84 43.64 -24.62
C VAL A 408 17.82 42.52 -23.56
N GLY A 409 19.00 42.07 -23.12
CA GLY A 409 19.14 41.08 -22.05
C GLY A 409 20.47 40.34 -22.08
N THR A 410 20.65 39.39 -21.16
CA THR A 410 21.74 38.41 -21.18
C THR A 410 21.26 37.14 -20.49
N VAL A 411 21.28 36.04 -21.23
CA VAL A 411 20.78 34.73 -20.81
C VAL A 411 21.95 33.82 -20.43
N THR A 412 21.74 32.94 -19.45
CA THR A 412 22.82 32.12 -18.86
C THR A 412 22.36 30.71 -18.52
N THR A 413 23.29 29.76 -18.57
CA THR A 413 23.07 28.36 -18.15
C THR A 413 24.32 27.79 -17.48
N LEU A 414 24.14 26.80 -16.60
CA LEU A 414 25.20 26.26 -15.75
C LEU A 414 25.49 24.79 -16.05
N LEU A 415 26.77 24.49 -16.25
CA LEU A 415 27.29 23.15 -16.45
C LEU A 415 28.05 22.69 -15.20
N LYS A 416 27.68 21.54 -14.63
CA LYS A 416 28.39 20.89 -13.51
C LYS A 416 29.58 20.07 -14.03
N PHE A 417 30.70 20.08 -13.31
CA PHE A 417 31.80 19.12 -13.46
C PHE A 417 32.50 18.89 -12.11
N GLU A 418 33.31 17.84 -11.98
CA GLU A 418 33.95 17.50 -10.71
C GLU A 418 35.47 17.30 -10.85
N ILE A 419 36.19 17.51 -9.75
CA ILE A 419 37.61 17.17 -9.60
C ILE A 419 37.72 16.13 -8.49
N HIS A 420 38.24 14.95 -8.81
CA HIS A 420 38.37 13.83 -7.89
C HIS A 420 39.64 13.94 -7.05
N THR A 421 39.69 13.19 -5.93
CA THR A 421 40.93 12.86 -5.24
C THR A 421 41.86 12.04 -6.16
N PHE A 422 43.14 11.97 -5.82
CA PHE A 422 43.97 10.91 -6.38
C PHE A 422 43.58 9.62 -5.67
N ASN A 423 43.38 8.55 -6.45
CA ASN A 423 42.92 7.24 -6.01
C ASN A 423 43.84 6.18 -6.65
N THR A 424 44.27 5.21 -5.84
CA THR A 424 44.99 4.01 -6.26
C THR A 424 44.06 2.81 -6.38
N VAL A 425 43.91 2.24 -7.58
CA VAL A 425 43.16 0.99 -7.79
C VAL A 425 43.53 -0.08 -6.73
N PRO A 426 42.56 -0.65 -5.99
CA PRO A 426 42.83 -1.57 -4.88
C PRO A 426 43.72 -2.77 -5.27
N VAL A 427 44.53 -3.25 -4.32
CA VAL A 427 45.55 -4.28 -4.58
C VAL A 427 45.24 -5.59 -3.87
N VAL A 428 45.38 -6.72 -4.57
CA VAL A 428 45.18 -8.07 -4.04
C VAL A 428 46.25 -8.44 -3.00
N ASN A 429 45.81 -8.90 -1.82
CA ASN A 429 46.71 -9.51 -0.84
C ASN A 429 46.90 -11.00 -1.13
N ASP A 430 47.87 -11.32 -1.98
CA ASP A 430 48.25 -12.71 -2.38
C ASP A 430 48.27 -13.71 -1.21
N LYS A 431 48.66 -13.27 0.00
CA LYS A 431 48.76 -14.15 1.18
C LYS A 431 47.40 -14.46 1.78
N ARG A 432 46.48 -13.50 1.86
CA ARG A 432 45.10 -13.76 2.32
C ARG A 432 44.35 -14.57 1.27
N LEU A 433 44.54 -14.26 -0.02
CA LEU A 433 43.95 -15.02 -1.14
C LEU A 433 44.38 -16.48 -1.11
N ALA A 434 45.68 -16.78 -0.93
CA ALA A 434 46.16 -18.14 -0.82
C ALA A 434 45.61 -18.90 0.41
N ALA A 435 45.29 -18.19 1.50
CA ALA A 435 44.62 -18.77 2.67
C ALA A 435 43.13 -19.01 2.41
N LEU A 436 42.41 -18.03 1.84
CA LEU A 436 40.98 -18.13 1.51
C LEU A 436 40.73 -19.24 0.47
N GLN A 437 41.60 -19.36 -0.54
CA GLN A 437 41.58 -20.50 -1.46
C GLN A 437 41.71 -21.84 -0.72
N SER A 438 42.53 -21.92 0.33
CA SER A 438 42.65 -23.14 1.14
C SER A 438 41.43 -23.40 2.03
N GLU A 439 40.64 -22.38 2.35
CA GLU A 439 39.33 -22.53 3.02
C GLU A 439 38.30 -23.08 2.02
N PHE A 440 38.22 -22.51 0.82
CA PHE A 440 37.39 -23.01 -0.30
C PHE A 440 37.71 -24.47 -0.68
N THR A 441 39.00 -24.87 -0.73
CA THR A 441 39.41 -26.26 -1.00
C THR A 441 39.06 -27.24 0.13
N GLN A 442 38.63 -26.77 1.31
CA GLN A 442 38.14 -27.61 2.40
C GLN A 442 36.61 -27.76 2.41
N LEU A 443 35.88 -27.05 1.55
CA LEU A 443 34.43 -27.18 1.42
C LEU A 443 34.08 -28.50 0.71
N ALA A 444 33.47 -29.43 1.43
CA ALA A 444 33.03 -30.72 0.89
C ALA A 444 31.67 -30.59 0.20
N LEU A 445 31.59 -29.79 -0.88
CA LEU A 445 30.34 -29.54 -1.59
C LEU A 445 29.98 -30.69 -2.55
N GLN A 446 28.67 -30.95 -2.69
CA GLN A 446 28.13 -31.99 -3.55
C GLN A 446 26.88 -31.49 -4.29
N GLU A 447 26.78 -31.85 -5.57
CA GLU A 447 25.65 -31.58 -6.44
C GLU A 447 24.33 -32.07 -5.83
N GLY A 448 23.33 -31.20 -5.77
CA GLY A 448 22.03 -31.48 -5.16
C GLY A 448 22.02 -31.54 -3.62
N GLN A 449 23.13 -31.27 -2.95
CA GLN A 449 23.18 -31.13 -1.48
C GLN A 449 23.17 -29.66 -1.07
N ASP A 450 22.22 -29.26 -0.24
CA ASP A 450 22.22 -27.91 0.33
C ASP A 450 23.45 -27.70 1.23
N VAL A 451 24.12 -26.55 1.07
CA VAL A 451 25.32 -26.18 1.83
C VAL A 451 24.99 -25.57 3.19
N GLY A 452 23.72 -25.22 3.42
CA GLY A 452 23.23 -24.56 4.61
C GLY A 452 23.71 -23.12 4.68
N TYR A 453 24.58 -22.84 5.65
CA TYR A 453 25.05 -21.49 5.98
C TYR A 453 26.56 -21.54 6.28
N ILE A 454 27.38 -21.34 5.25
CA ILE A 454 28.85 -21.34 5.34
C ILE A 454 29.31 -19.88 5.42
N VAL A 455 29.94 -19.50 6.53
CA VAL A 455 30.55 -18.16 6.68
C VAL A 455 32.06 -18.26 6.53
N LEU A 456 32.62 -17.48 5.61
CA LEU A 456 34.07 -17.32 5.42
C LEU A 456 34.51 -15.89 5.71
N ASP A 457 35.75 -15.73 6.18
CA ASP A 457 36.36 -14.45 6.52
C ASP A 457 37.05 -13.85 5.27
N ILE A 458 36.67 -12.66 4.86
CA ILE A 458 37.26 -11.92 3.74
C ILE A 458 38.00 -10.65 4.19
N SER A 459 38.32 -10.50 5.48
CA SER A 459 39.22 -9.46 5.95
C SER A 459 40.60 -9.54 5.27
N ASP A 460 41.25 -8.39 5.11
CA ASP A 460 42.58 -8.21 4.51
C ASP A 460 42.77 -8.83 3.10
N ILE A 461 41.71 -9.20 2.36
CA ILE A 461 41.82 -9.86 1.04
C ILE A 461 42.28 -8.91 -0.09
N PHE A 462 41.90 -7.64 0.00
CA PHE A 462 42.45 -6.53 -0.76
C PHE A 462 42.93 -5.43 0.20
N THR A 463 43.83 -4.59 -0.26
CA THR A 463 44.33 -3.41 0.45
C THR A 463 44.35 -2.22 -0.49
N ASP A 464 43.82 -1.10 -0.03
CA ASP A 464 43.95 0.19 -0.70
C ASP A 464 45.19 0.96 -0.19
N GLU A 465 45.81 1.83 -1.00
CA GLU A 465 46.98 2.64 -0.58
C GLU A 465 46.59 4.05 -0.11
N ASP A 466 45.54 4.66 -0.67
CA ASP A 466 45.04 5.98 -0.28
C ASP A 466 44.02 5.89 0.89
N GLY A 467 43.28 4.78 0.99
CA GLY A 467 42.49 4.35 2.15
C GLY A 467 40.97 4.34 1.95
N ASP A 468 40.51 4.28 0.70
CA ASP A 468 39.09 4.42 0.33
C ASP A 468 38.22 3.21 0.76
N ALA A 469 36.89 3.39 0.78
CA ALA A 469 35.99 2.31 1.16
C ALA A 469 35.89 1.28 0.03
N LEU A 470 35.95 0.00 0.39
CA LEU A 470 35.91 -1.09 -0.59
C LEU A 470 34.55 -1.79 -0.56
N THR A 471 33.86 -1.77 -1.69
CA THR A 471 32.67 -2.58 -1.94
C THR A 471 33.10 -3.95 -2.47
N TYR A 472 32.71 -5.02 -1.78
CA TYR A 472 33.13 -6.40 -2.07
C TYR A 472 32.01 -7.16 -2.81
N ALA A 473 32.38 -7.97 -3.81
CA ALA A 473 31.43 -8.82 -4.54
C ALA A 473 32.04 -10.19 -4.88
N PHE A 474 31.17 -11.17 -5.18
CA PHE A 474 31.51 -12.50 -5.69
C PHE A 474 30.77 -12.78 -7.01
N SER A 475 31.37 -13.55 -7.92
CA SER A 475 30.71 -13.92 -9.18
C SER A 475 29.73 -15.08 -9.00
N ASP A 476 28.45 -14.81 -9.24
CA ASP A 476 27.39 -15.82 -9.22
C ASP A 476 27.35 -16.65 -10.52
N ILE A 477 28.35 -17.52 -10.67
CA ILE A 477 28.50 -18.44 -11.82
C ILE A 477 28.18 -19.90 -11.48
N VAL A 478 27.89 -20.20 -10.21
CA VAL A 478 27.74 -21.57 -9.70
C VAL A 478 26.26 -21.84 -9.42
N THR A 479 25.53 -22.22 -10.47
CA THR A 479 24.07 -22.35 -10.49
C THR A 479 23.50 -23.02 -9.24
N GLY A 480 22.79 -22.25 -8.42
CA GLY A 480 22.06 -22.71 -7.23
C GLY A 480 22.76 -22.44 -5.89
N LEU A 481 24.02 -22.01 -5.89
CA LEU A 481 24.61 -21.33 -4.74
C LEU A 481 24.24 -19.84 -4.77
N LYS A 482 24.40 -19.16 -3.63
CA LYS A 482 24.38 -17.69 -3.49
C LYS A 482 25.48 -17.23 -2.57
N TYR A 483 26.01 -16.04 -2.83
CA TYR A 483 27.08 -15.39 -2.06
C TYR A 483 26.59 -14.04 -1.53
N ASP A 484 26.20 -13.98 -0.26
CA ASP A 484 25.85 -12.73 0.43
C ASP A 484 27.09 -12.15 1.10
N VAL A 485 27.46 -10.92 0.75
CA VAL A 485 28.75 -10.32 1.11
C VAL A 485 28.53 -9.21 2.14
N GLN A 486 28.92 -9.48 3.39
CA GLN A 486 28.72 -8.62 4.54
C GLN A 486 30.07 -8.42 5.24
N TYR A 487 30.89 -7.50 4.72
CA TYR A 487 32.29 -7.32 5.16
C TYR A 487 32.40 -7.19 6.70
N PRO A 488 33.29 -7.94 7.37
CA PRO A 488 34.43 -8.69 6.85
C PRO A 488 34.15 -10.15 6.45
N GLN A 489 32.89 -10.53 6.16
CA GLN A 489 32.50 -11.92 5.89
C GLN A 489 31.77 -12.10 4.55
N VAL A 490 31.77 -13.33 4.05
CA VAL A 490 30.86 -13.80 2.99
C VAL A 490 30.11 -15.02 3.49
N THR A 491 28.80 -15.04 3.25
CA THR A 491 27.90 -16.15 3.51
C THR A 491 27.61 -16.88 2.21
N ILE A 492 27.89 -18.18 2.16
CA ILE A 492 27.53 -19.06 1.05
C ILE A 492 26.31 -19.91 1.48
N THR A 493 25.26 -19.90 0.66
CA THR A 493 24.00 -20.63 0.91
C THR A 493 23.49 -21.31 -0.37
N GLY A 494 22.50 -22.20 -0.23
CA GLY A 494 21.80 -22.83 -1.35
C GLY A 494 22.33 -24.21 -1.74
N THR A 495 21.88 -24.70 -2.89
CA THR A 495 22.12 -26.08 -3.37
C THR A 495 22.75 -26.02 -4.77
N PRO A 496 23.99 -26.47 -4.99
CA PRO A 496 24.62 -26.41 -6.30
C PRO A 496 23.99 -27.46 -7.23
N LEU A 497 23.55 -27.03 -8.41
CA LEU A 497 22.78 -27.86 -9.35
C LEU A 497 23.63 -28.58 -10.42
N VAL A 498 24.95 -28.39 -10.41
CA VAL A 498 25.89 -28.97 -11.38
C VAL A 498 27.22 -29.32 -10.70
N ALA A 499 27.67 -30.56 -10.85
CA ALA A 499 29.01 -30.99 -10.41
C ALA A 499 30.13 -30.49 -11.33
N GLY A 500 31.32 -30.24 -10.77
CA GLY A 500 32.51 -29.80 -11.51
C GLY A 500 33.43 -28.87 -10.72
N ASP A 501 34.48 -28.40 -11.40
CA ASP A 501 35.39 -27.36 -10.91
C ASP A 501 34.99 -26.01 -11.53
N PHE A 502 34.88 -24.96 -10.71
CA PHE A 502 34.43 -23.62 -11.08
C PHE A 502 35.43 -22.55 -10.60
N ASP A 503 35.88 -21.69 -11.50
CA ASP A 503 36.73 -20.53 -11.15
C ASP A 503 35.86 -19.31 -10.86
N ILE A 504 35.40 -19.17 -9.61
CA ILE A 504 34.69 -17.96 -9.14
C ILE A 504 35.69 -16.82 -8.94
N THR A 505 35.20 -15.59 -8.83
CA THR A 505 36.03 -14.41 -8.56
C THR A 505 35.46 -13.63 -7.39
N ILE A 506 36.30 -13.29 -6.43
CA ILE A 506 36.03 -12.18 -5.50
C ILE A 506 36.57 -10.89 -6.13
N SER A 507 35.85 -9.78 -5.99
CA SER A 507 36.33 -8.45 -6.38
C SER A 507 36.15 -7.45 -5.26
N ALA A 508 36.99 -6.43 -5.23
CA ALA A 508 36.73 -5.18 -4.55
C ALA A 508 36.76 -4.03 -5.54
N THR A 509 35.88 -3.08 -5.31
CA THR A 509 35.72 -1.85 -6.08
C THR A 509 35.74 -0.69 -5.10
N ASP A 510 36.51 0.35 -5.40
CA ASP A 510 36.54 1.61 -4.63
C ASP A 510 35.36 2.54 -4.95
N ASP A 511 35.25 3.66 -4.23
CA ASP A 511 34.16 4.62 -4.37
C ASP A 511 34.17 5.39 -5.73
N ASP A 512 35.30 5.45 -6.46
CA ASP A 512 35.36 5.97 -7.84
C ASP A 512 35.09 4.88 -8.91
N ASN A 513 34.70 3.67 -8.50
CA ASN A 513 34.44 2.49 -9.34
C ASN A 513 35.68 1.84 -9.99
N ASN A 514 36.92 2.11 -9.54
CA ASN A 514 38.05 1.28 -9.98
C ASN A 514 38.03 -0.05 -9.22
N GLY A 515 38.20 -1.16 -9.96
CA GLY A 515 37.98 -2.50 -9.44
C GLY A 515 39.13 -3.45 -9.71
N VAL A 516 39.41 -4.31 -8.74
CA VAL A 516 40.31 -5.45 -8.87
C VAL A 516 39.57 -6.76 -8.57
N ALA A 517 39.89 -7.81 -9.32
CA ALA A 517 39.30 -9.13 -9.15
C ALA A 517 40.38 -10.20 -8.95
N ALA A 518 40.11 -11.14 -8.05
CA ALA A 518 40.98 -12.27 -7.73
C ALA A 518 40.21 -13.60 -7.92
N PRO A 519 40.76 -14.56 -8.68
CA PRO A 519 40.11 -15.86 -8.89
C PRO A 519 40.27 -16.77 -7.67
N ILE A 520 39.24 -17.58 -7.42
CA ILE A 520 39.20 -18.65 -6.43
C ILE A 520 38.58 -19.87 -7.11
N SER A 521 39.26 -21.01 -7.11
CA SER A 521 38.70 -22.27 -7.63
C SER A 521 37.89 -22.99 -6.55
N LEU A 522 36.63 -23.32 -6.87
CA LEU A 522 35.70 -24.13 -6.08
C LEU A 522 35.48 -25.48 -6.78
N SER A 523 35.30 -26.57 -6.03
CA SER A 523 35.04 -27.92 -6.57
C SER A 523 33.78 -28.52 -5.94
N ILE A 524 32.95 -29.17 -6.76
CA ILE A 524 31.65 -29.72 -6.38
C ILE A 524 31.57 -31.16 -6.87
N ALA A 525 31.40 -32.11 -5.95
CA ALA A 525 31.32 -33.54 -6.26
C ALA A 525 30.00 -33.94 -6.94
N GLU A 526 30.04 -34.94 -7.82
CA GLU A 526 28.85 -35.56 -8.43
C GLU A 526 27.88 -36.10 -7.36
N LYS A 527 26.56 -35.98 -7.58
CA LYS A 527 25.54 -36.60 -6.73
C LYS A 527 25.69 -38.15 -6.76
N PRO A 528 25.55 -38.87 -5.64
CA PRO A 528 25.54 -40.33 -5.66
C PRO A 528 24.32 -40.83 -6.44
N VAL A 529 24.52 -41.63 -7.50
CA VAL A 529 23.44 -42.00 -8.42
C VAL A 529 22.48 -43.01 -7.77
N THR A 530 21.39 -42.49 -7.20
CA THR A 530 20.26 -43.26 -6.65
C THR A 530 18.98 -42.97 -7.45
N ASN A 531 18.83 -43.58 -8.63
CA ASN A 531 17.63 -43.43 -9.46
C ASN A 531 16.42 -44.20 -8.86
N ASN A 532 15.88 -43.70 -7.75
CA ASN A 532 14.68 -44.21 -7.07
C ASN A 532 13.84 -43.00 -6.61
N PRO A 533 12.64 -42.76 -7.17
CA PRO A 533 11.83 -41.58 -6.85
C PRO A 533 11.40 -41.46 -5.38
N LEU A 534 11.19 -42.57 -4.67
CA LEU A 534 10.88 -42.56 -3.25
C LEU A 534 12.10 -42.14 -2.42
N SER A 535 13.30 -42.59 -2.82
CA SER A 535 14.57 -42.20 -2.19
C SER A 535 14.86 -40.71 -2.36
N ASP A 536 14.68 -40.16 -3.57
CA ASP A 536 14.86 -38.73 -3.82
C ASP A 536 13.86 -37.85 -3.05
N LEU A 537 12.68 -38.40 -2.70
CA LEU A 537 11.63 -37.70 -1.98
C LEU A 537 11.83 -37.67 -0.46
N ILE A 538 12.22 -38.80 0.16
CA ILE A 538 12.17 -38.94 1.64
C ILE A 538 13.53 -39.10 2.34
N VAL A 539 14.65 -39.23 1.62
CA VAL A 539 15.99 -39.34 2.20
C VAL A 539 16.58 -37.95 2.48
N GLU A 540 17.32 -37.84 3.60
CA GLU A 540 17.76 -36.59 4.24
C GLU A 540 16.64 -35.60 4.60
N LYS A 541 15.38 -36.06 4.59
CA LYS A 541 14.23 -35.32 5.13
C LYS A 541 13.92 -35.76 6.56
N ASN A 542 13.51 -34.80 7.39
CA ASN A 542 12.90 -35.09 8.68
C ASN A 542 11.41 -35.36 8.43
N LEU A 543 10.97 -36.61 8.61
CA LEU A 543 9.61 -37.04 8.33
C LEU A 543 8.85 -37.18 9.65
N TYR A 544 7.73 -36.49 9.79
CA TYR A 544 6.91 -36.49 11.01
C TYR A 544 5.62 -37.27 10.77
N ARG A 545 5.15 -38.00 11.78
CA ARG A 545 3.88 -38.71 11.76
C ARG A 545 3.19 -38.63 13.13
N PHE A 546 1.86 -38.52 13.09
CA PHE A 546 0.98 -38.70 14.23
C PHE A 546 0.38 -40.11 14.25
N ASN A 547 0.07 -40.61 15.46
CA ASN A 547 -0.73 -41.82 15.69
C ASN A 547 -1.34 -41.79 17.11
N ALA A 548 -2.20 -42.76 17.42
CA ALA A 548 -2.61 -43.00 18.81
C ALA A 548 -1.53 -43.78 19.59
N GLU A 549 -1.13 -43.32 20.79
CA GLU A 549 -0.47 -44.15 21.80
C GLU A 549 -1.49 -44.60 22.87
N TRP A 550 -1.38 -45.83 23.36
CA TRP A 550 -2.27 -46.41 24.38
C TRP A 550 -1.59 -46.47 25.74
N VAL A 551 -1.69 -45.38 26.50
CA VAL A 551 -0.97 -45.18 27.76
C VAL A 551 -1.71 -45.79 28.95
N GLN A 552 -1.04 -46.60 29.78
CA GLN A 552 -1.58 -47.08 31.06
C GLN A 552 -1.37 -46.07 32.20
N GLN A 553 -2.37 -45.21 32.43
CA GLN A 553 -2.43 -44.36 33.62
C GLN A 553 -2.76 -45.20 34.87
N ALA A 554 -1.97 -45.04 35.94
CA ALA A 554 -2.07 -45.85 37.15
C ALA A 554 -3.44 -45.71 37.87
N GLY A 555 -4.34 -46.67 37.63
CA GLY A 555 -5.69 -46.73 38.22
C GLY A 555 -6.84 -46.41 37.25
N LYS A 556 -6.56 -46.12 35.97
CA LYS A 556 -7.54 -46.10 34.88
C LYS A 556 -7.45 -47.39 34.05
N ALA A 557 -8.35 -47.53 33.06
CA ALA A 557 -8.12 -48.39 31.90
C ALA A 557 -7.05 -47.77 30.98
N ASP A 558 -6.69 -48.48 29.91
CA ASP A 558 -5.81 -47.96 28.86
C ASP A 558 -6.42 -46.67 28.25
N THR A 559 -5.65 -45.59 28.15
CA THR A 559 -6.12 -44.30 27.59
C THR A 559 -5.39 -43.98 26.31
N ALA A 560 -6.12 -43.83 25.21
CA ALA A 560 -5.59 -43.34 23.94
C ALA A 560 -5.19 -41.85 24.04
N LYS A 561 -4.05 -41.49 23.45
CA LYS A 561 -3.61 -40.10 23.25
C LYS A 561 -3.03 -39.92 21.86
N PRO A 562 -3.19 -38.73 21.24
CA PRO A 562 -2.46 -38.37 20.03
C PRO A 562 -1.03 -37.97 20.39
N ASP A 563 -0.05 -38.65 19.80
CA ASP A 563 1.37 -38.35 19.98
C ASP A 563 2.09 -38.30 18.63
N CYS A 564 3.22 -37.57 18.57
CA CYS A 564 3.96 -37.32 17.34
C CYS A 564 5.39 -37.85 17.44
N TRP A 565 5.82 -38.55 16.39
CA TRP A 565 7.18 -39.04 16.24
C TRP A 565 7.77 -38.59 14.91
N ALA A 566 9.10 -38.57 14.86
CA ALA A 566 9.85 -38.21 13.67
C ALA A 566 10.88 -39.28 13.33
N ILE A 567 11.08 -39.48 12.02
CA ILE A 567 12.06 -40.39 11.45
C ILE A 567 12.88 -39.66 10.38
N ARG A 568 14.20 -39.82 10.41
CA ARG A 568 15.11 -39.34 9.36
C ARG A 568 15.84 -40.54 8.77
N LEU A 569 15.81 -40.63 7.44
CA LEU A 569 16.60 -41.61 6.67
C LEU A 569 17.85 -40.90 6.14
N THR A 570 19.05 -41.32 6.55
CA THR A 570 20.29 -40.67 6.12
C THR A 570 20.87 -41.31 4.86
N SER A 571 21.57 -40.51 4.06
CA SER A 571 22.34 -40.91 2.87
C SER A 571 23.34 -42.04 3.15
N ASP A 572 23.91 -42.11 4.37
CA ASP A 572 24.76 -43.21 4.83
C ASP A 572 24.00 -44.46 5.32
N HIS A 573 22.74 -44.59 4.88
CA HIS A 573 21.86 -45.76 5.03
C HIS A 573 21.42 -46.07 6.47
N LYS A 574 21.37 -45.05 7.34
CA LYS A 574 20.92 -45.18 8.73
C LYS A 574 19.55 -44.55 8.96
N VAL A 575 18.95 -44.93 10.08
CA VAL A 575 17.71 -44.34 10.59
C VAL A 575 18.01 -43.62 11.91
N SER A 576 17.48 -42.41 12.05
CA SER A 576 17.39 -41.68 13.32
C SER A 576 15.93 -41.47 13.68
N LEU A 577 15.59 -41.55 14.97
CA LEU A 577 14.22 -41.43 15.49
C LEU A 577 14.13 -40.38 16.59
N ALA A 578 13.00 -39.67 16.65
CA ALA A 578 12.61 -38.81 17.76
C ALA A 578 11.14 -39.04 18.11
N GLU A 579 10.76 -38.80 19.36
CA GLU A 579 9.41 -39.03 19.89
C GLU A 579 9.13 -37.96 20.95
N ALA A 580 7.92 -37.40 20.94
CA ALA A 580 7.48 -36.43 21.93
C ALA A 580 6.05 -36.74 22.38
N VAL A 581 5.85 -36.64 23.70
CA VAL A 581 4.59 -37.00 24.37
C VAL A 581 3.74 -35.76 24.68
N ASN A 582 2.42 -35.94 24.68
CA ASN A 582 1.37 -34.93 24.86
C ASN A 582 1.11 -34.04 23.65
N GLY A 583 0.94 -34.61 22.45
CA GLY A 583 0.39 -33.88 21.29
C GLY A 583 1.26 -32.71 20.80
N GLN A 584 2.59 -32.88 20.80
CA GLN A 584 3.54 -31.94 20.19
C GLN A 584 4.59 -32.73 19.41
N CYS A 585 4.97 -32.28 18.22
CA CYS A 585 6.04 -32.91 17.46
C CYS A 585 7.43 -32.63 18.06
N PRO A 586 8.35 -33.63 18.03
CA PRO A 586 9.68 -33.51 18.62
C PRO A 586 10.52 -32.43 17.93
N ALA A 587 11.50 -31.89 18.67
CA ALA A 587 12.44 -30.90 18.14
C ALA A 587 13.55 -31.56 17.29
N GLU A 588 14.06 -30.84 16.30
CA GLU A 588 15.01 -31.40 15.31
C GLU A 588 16.40 -31.74 15.90
N ASP A 589 16.71 -31.30 17.11
CA ASP A 589 17.90 -31.67 17.87
C ASP A 589 17.72 -32.92 18.75
N SER A 590 16.48 -33.41 18.91
CA SER A 590 16.15 -34.54 19.78
C SER A 590 16.34 -35.92 19.14
N PHE A 591 16.65 -35.98 17.84
CA PHE A 591 16.88 -37.22 17.09
C PHE A 591 17.95 -38.12 17.73
N GLN A 592 17.54 -39.29 18.20
CA GLN A 592 18.43 -40.37 18.57
C GLN A 592 18.99 -40.99 17.29
N ASN A 593 20.32 -40.97 17.16
CA ASN A 593 21.00 -41.45 15.96
C ASN A 593 21.22 -42.97 15.97
N ASN A 594 21.33 -43.56 14.78
CA ASN A 594 21.61 -44.98 14.55
C ASN A 594 20.58 -45.95 15.16
N GLN A 595 19.29 -45.62 15.16
CA GLN A 595 18.20 -46.48 15.67
C GLN A 595 17.76 -47.56 14.66
N GLY A 596 18.46 -47.66 13.52
CA GLY A 596 18.22 -48.66 12.48
C GLY A 596 19.04 -48.38 11.23
N THR A 597 18.77 -49.18 10.19
CA THR A 597 19.31 -49.02 8.82
C THR A 597 18.19 -49.10 7.80
N TRP A 598 18.38 -48.49 6.64
CA TRP A 598 17.46 -48.64 5.50
C TRP A 598 18.20 -49.09 4.22
N THR A 599 17.48 -49.74 3.31
CA THR A 599 18.01 -50.23 2.04
C THR A 599 16.96 -50.16 0.93
N LEU A 600 17.37 -49.96 -0.32
CA LEU A 600 16.46 -50.02 -1.48
C LEU A 600 16.11 -51.47 -1.86
N ASP A 601 14.83 -51.72 -2.14
CA ASP A 601 14.34 -52.94 -2.80
C ASP A 601 13.48 -52.56 -4.03
N GLY A 602 14.16 -52.38 -5.16
CA GLY A 602 13.59 -51.84 -6.39
C GLY A 602 13.18 -50.38 -6.22
N GLU A 603 11.88 -50.12 -6.32
CA GLU A 603 11.27 -48.79 -6.11
C GLU A 603 10.96 -48.53 -4.62
N ASN A 604 11.05 -49.53 -3.75
CA ASN A 604 10.70 -49.45 -2.33
C ASN A 604 11.91 -49.15 -1.42
N ILE A 605 11.63 -48.65 -0.22
CA ILE A 605 12.60 -48.55 0.88
C ILE A 605 12.26 -49.60 1.94
N VAL A 606 13.23 -50.41 2.36
CA VAL A 606 13.08 -51.35 3.48
C VAL A 606 13.78 -50.77 4.70
N LEU A 607 13.01 -50.51 5.76
CA LEU A 607 13.51 -50.10 7.07
C LEU A 607 13.78 -51.33 7.96
N ALA A 608 14.88 -51.30 8.70
CA ALA A 608 15.19 -52.25 9.77
C ALA A 608 15.59 -51.49 11.03
N LEU A 609 14.63 -51.32 11.96
CA LEU A 609 14.81 -50.64 13.24
C LEU A 609 15.38 -51.60 14.30
N GLU A 610 16.08 -51.09 15.31
CA GLU A 610 16.68 -51.92 16.36
C GLU A 610 15.63 -52.60 17.25
N GLY A 611 15.45 -53.91 17.06
CA GLY A 611 14.57 -54.77 17.87
C GLY A 611 13.30 -55.25 17.15
N ASP A 612 12.96 -54.63 16.02
CA ASP A 612 11.72 -54.89 15.28
C ASP A 612 11.90 -55.80 14.05
N SER A 613 10.76 -56.19 13.45
CA SER A 613 10.76 -56.82 12.13
C SER A 613 10.88 -55.76 11.04
N PRO A 614 11.63 -56.01 9.93
CA PRO A 614 11.74 -55.05 8.85
C PRO A 614 10.39 -54.66 8.23
N VAL A 615 10.26 -53.39 7.86
CA VAL A 615 9.06 -52.78 7.27
C VAL A 615 9.40 -52.23 5.89
N THR A 616 8.64 -52.61 4.88
CA THR A 616 8.78 -52.05 3.53
C THR A 616 7.87 -50.83 3.37
N LEU A 617 8.45 -49.70 2.98
CA LEU A 617 7.77 -48.49 2.53
C LEU A 617 7.65 -48.49 1.00
N SER A 618 6.43 -48.32 0.51
CA SER A 618 6.12 -48.13 -0.92
C SER A 618 5.44 -46.78 -1.12
N LEU A 619 5.77 -46.06 -2.19
CA LEU A 619 5.00 -44.87 -2.58
C LEU A 619 3.59 -45.31 -3.00
N ASN A 620 2.54 -44.76 -2.36
CA ASN A 620 1.18 -45.25 -2.55
C ASN A 620 0.53 -44.65 -3.79
N LYS A 621 0.58 -43.31 -3.91
CA LYS A 621 -0.04 -42.60 -5.04
C LYS A 621 0.57 -41.22 -5.29
N ASP A 622 0.46 -40.31 -4.33
CA ASP A 622 0.71 -38.88 -4.51
C ASP A 622 1.72 -38.32 -3.50
N VAL A 623 2.35 -37.21 -3.89
CA VAL A 623 3.11 -36.29 -3.05
C VAL A 623 2.31 -35.00 -3.04
N SER A 624 2.10 -34.38 -1.89
CA SER A 624 1.34 -33.13 -1.85
C SER A 624 2.06 -32.03 -2.64
N THR A 625 1.30 -31.31 -3.46
CA THR A 625 1.76 -30.09 -4.16
C THR A 625 1.61 -28.83 -3.31
N ASP A 626 1.15 -28.98 -2.06
CA ASP A 626 1.11 -27.95 -1.05
C ASP A 626 2.54 -27.51 -0.69
N ALA A 627 2.84 -26.23 -0.92
CA ALA A 627 4.16 -25.67 -0.67
C ALA A 627 4.38 -25.30 0.81
N GLU A 628 3.31 -25.16 1.59
CA GLU A 628 3.33 -24.79 3.01
C GLU A 628 3.30 -26.05 3.90
N MET A 629 2.55 -27.08 3.49
CA MET A 629 2.44 -28.37 4.17
C MET A 629 2.85 -29.56 3.28
N PRO A 630 4.12 -29.64 2.82
CA PRO A 630 4.60 -30.76 2.03
C PRO A 630 4.50 -32.08 2.82
N ARG A 631 3.91 -33.09 2.20
CA ARG A 631 3.60 -34.40 2.79
C ARG A 631 3.62 -35.51 1.74
N VAL A 632 3.77 -36.76 2.18
CA VAL A 632 3.83 -37.95 1.32
C VAL A 632 2.98 -39.09 1.87
N HIS A 633 2.23 -39.76 0.99
CA HIS A 633 1.39 -40.91 1.34
C HIS A 633 2.06 -42.21 0.92
N LEU A 634 2.45 -43.00 1.92
CA LEU A 634 3.15 -44.27 1.75
C LEU A 634 2.24 -45.43 2.13
N SER A 635 2.57 -46.62 1.64
CA SER A 635 2.08 -47.89 2.19
C SER A 635 3.18 -48.54 3.00
N THR A 636 2.88 -49.00 4.21
CA THR A 636 3.80 -49.82 5.00
C THR A 636 3.39 -51.29 4.93
N THR A 637 4.30 -52.16 4.50
CA THR A 637 4.11 -53.61 4.54
C THR A 637 4.98 -54.22 5.64
N SER A 638 4.35 -54.86 6.63
CA SER A 638 5.07 -55.53 7.73
C SER A 638 4.65 -57.00 7.92
N PRO A 639 5.59 -57.91 8.27
CA PRO A 639 5.30 -59.33 8.47
C PRO A 639 4.86 -59.66 9.92
N LYS A 640 3.90 -58.90 10.48
CA LYS A 640 3.31 -59.22 11.79
C LYS A 640 2.50 -60.53 11.74
N ALA A 641 2.45 -61.24 12.87
CA ALA A 641 1.75 -62.51 13.01
C ALA A 641 0.67 -62.43 14.11
N THR A 642 -0.60 -62.39 13.70
CA THR A 642 -1.73 -62.25 14.61
C THR A 642 -2.00 -63.55 15.37
N ILE A 643 -2.09 -63.46 16.71
CA ILE A 643 -2.51 -64.59 17.56
C ILE A 643 -4.04 -64.58 17.66
N ALA A 644 -4.72 -65.22 16.71
CA ALA A 644 -6.17 -65.39 16.76
C ALA A 644 -6.56 -66.31 17.92
N LYS A 645 -7.14 -65.74 18.99
CA LYS A 645 -7.78 -66.49 20.08
C LYS A 645 -9.18 -66.91 19.67
N THR A 646 -9.34 -68.17 19.24
CA THR A 646 -10.67 -68.80 19.15
C THR A 646 -10.98 -69.56 20.44
N ALA A 647 -12.27 -69.80 20.71
CA ALA A 647 -12.75 -70.41 21.96
C ALA A 647 -12.25 -71.86 22.22
N THR A 648 -11.56 -72.49 21.27
CA THR A 648 -11.04 -73.86 21.38
C THR A 648 -9.54 -74.00 21.07
N GLY A 649 -8.82 -72.91 20.78
CA GLY A 649 -7.36 -72.95 20.56
C GLY A 649 -6.80 -71.75 19.81
N THR A 650 -5.48 -71.57 19.94
CA THR A 650 -4.69 -70.57 19.22
C THR A 650 -4.06 -71.14 17.96
N THR A 651 -4.16 -70.40 16.86
CA THR A 651 -3.35 -70.59 15.64
C THR A 651 -2.66 -69.28 15.31
N LEU A 652 -1.38 -69.34 14.92
CA LEU A 652 -0.72 -68.21 14.28
C LEU A 652 -1.29 -68.03 12.87
N ALA A 653 -1.69 -66.82 12.53
CA ALA A 653 -1.82 -66.37 11.15
C ALA A 653 -0.68 -65.40 10.87
N SER A 654 0.07 -65.61 9.78
CA SER A 654 1.03 -64.64 9.26
C SER A 654 0.40 -63.97 8.04
N THR A 655 0.06 -62.69 8.17
CA THR A 655 -0.55 -61.88 7.11
C THR A 655 0.20 -60.57 7.04
N THR A 656 0.82 -60.30 5.90
CA THR A 656 1.34 -58.96 5.60
C THR A 656 0.18 -57.97 5.58
N GLN A 657 0.15 -57.10 6.58
CA GLN A 657 -0.69 -55.91 6.59
C GLN A 657 -0.05 -54.87 5.65
N ASN A 658 -0.87 -54.14 4.90
CA ASN A 658 -0.43 -53.04 4.03
C ASN A 658 -1.15 -51.76 4.46
N GLU A 659 -0.53 -51.02 5.37
CA GLU A 659 -1.15 -49.93 6.12
C GLU A 659 -0.83 -48.58 5.45
N PRO A 660 -1.83 -47.77 5.05
CA PRO A 660 -1.57 -46.43 4.54
C PRO A 660 -1.04 -45.55 5.66
N VAL A 661 -0.04 -44.71 5.37
CA VAL A 661 0.52 -43.75 6.33
C VAL A 661 0.86 -42.44 5.62
N THR A 662 0.51 -41.33 6.25
CA THR A 662 0.92 -39.99 5.84
C THR A 662 2.13 -39.56 6.66
N PHE A 663 3.16 -39.02 5.99
CA PHE A 663 4.31 -38.39 6.61
C PHE A 663 4.43 -36.93 6.18
N TYR A 664 4.60 -36.02 7.13
CA TYR A 664 4.80 -34.59 6.93
C TYR A 664 6.29 -34.29 6.82
N ILE A 665 6.68 -33.48 5.84
CA ILE A 665 8.09 -33.22 5.50
C ILE A 665 8.53 -31.93 6.21
N GLY A 666 9.35 -32.08 7.24
CA GLY A 666 9.79 -30.98 8.12
C GLY A 666 8.78 -30.66 9.24
N LYS A 667 9.28 -30.15 10.37
CA LYS A 667 8.44 -29.84 11.53
C LYS A 667 7.32 -28.82 11.24
N PRO A 668 7.53 -27.74 10.46
CA PRO A 668 6.46 -26.78 10.16
C PRO A 668 5.25 -27.41 9.47
N SER A 669 5.46 -28.34 8.52
CA SER A 669 4.38 -29.07 7.84
C SER A 669 3.53 -29.87 8.83
N ALA A 670 4.17 -30.52 9.81
CA ALA A 670 3.49 -31.27 10.86
C ALA A 670 2.76 -30.37 11.88
N ASP A 671 3.42 -29.30 12.31
CA ASP A 671 2.87 -28.33 13.26
C ASP A 671 1.69 -27.54 12.67
N ALA A 672 1.69 -27.28 11.35
CA ALA A 672 0.61 -26.63 10.63
C ALA A 672 -0.59 -27.58 10.42
N TYR A 673 -0.35 -28.81 9.95
CA TYR A 673 -1.40 -29.83 9.83
C TYR A 673 -2.11 -30.10 11.16
N TRP A 674 -1.35 -30.13 12.26
CA TRP A 674 -1.87 -30.28 13.63
C TRP A 674 -2.84 -29.15 14.06
N GLN A 675 -3.00 -28.07 13.29
CA GLN A 675 -3.86 -26.94 13.62
C GLN A 675 -5.07 -26.78 12.68
N GLN A 676 -5.35 -27.76 11.81
CA GLN A 676 -6.48 -27.71 10.87
C GLN A 676 -7.63 -28.63 11.32
N PRO A 677 -8.88 -28.36 10.88
CA PRO A 677 -9.99 -29.30 10.98
C PRO A 677 -9.92 -30.39 9.89
N ILE A 678 -9.26 -30.08 8.76
CA ILE A 678 -9.17 -30.92 7.56
C ILE A 678 -8.06 -31.98 7.67
N ALA A 679 -8.38 -33.21 7.23
CA ALA A 679 -7.46 -34.31 7.03
C ALA A 679 -7.48 -34.85 5.59
N GLU A 680 -6.35 -35.37 5.11
CA GLU A 680 -6.27 -36.16 3.88
C GLU A 680 -6.20 -37.66 4.21
N VAL A 681 -7.13 -38.44 3.68
CA VAL A 681 -7.37 -39.84 4.05
C VAL A 681 -7.49 -40.76 2.83
N MET A 682 -7.14 -42.04 2.97
CA MET A 682 -6.98 -43.03 1.88
C MET A 682 -8.19 -43.97 1.69
N VAL A 683 -9.41 -43.42 1.75
CA VAL A 683 -10.68 -44.16 1.59
C VAL A 683 -10.67 -45.02 0.32
N ASN A 684 -10.89 -46.33 0.49
CA ASN A 684 -10.94 -47.33 -0.58
C ASN A 684 -9.72 -47.39 -1.50
N GLY A 685 -8.58 -46.79 -1.12
CA GLY A 685 -7.38 -46.70 -1.96
C GLY A 685 -7.35 -45.49 -2.90
N ALA A 686 -8.22 -44.51 -2.68
CA ALA A 686 -8.09 -43.16 -3.24
C ALA A 686 -7.81 -42.18 -2.09
N LEU A 687 -6.95 -41.19 -2.34
CA LEU A 687 -6.81 -40.03 -1.46
C LEU A 687 -8.06 -39.15 -1.63
N THR A 688 -8.64 -38.69 -0.53
CA THR A 688 -9.84 -37.84 -0.45
C THR A 688 -9.73 -36.94 0.78
N THR A 689 -10.39 -35.78 0.74
CA THR A 689 -10.47 -34.89 1.90
C THR A 689 -11.50 -35.42 2.90
N ALA A 690 -11.18 -35.32 4.18
CA ALA A 690 -12.09 -35.49 5.31
C ALA A 690 -12.04 -34.20 6.14
N ASP A 691 -13.11 -33.41 6.09
CA ASP A 691 -13.27 -32.20 6.88
C ASP A 691 -14.07 -32.49 8.17
N ALA A 692 -13.86 -31.71 9.22
CA ALA A 692 -14.49 -31.91 10.52
C ALA A 692 -15.08 -30.60 11.05
N ASP A 693 -16.32 -30.32 10.63
CA ASP A 693 -17.13 -29.29 11.31
C ASP A 693 -17.38 -29.77 12.74
N SER A 694 -17.23 -28.87 13.70
CA SER A 694 -17.46 -29.15 15.12
C SER A 694 -17.90 -27.90 15.84
N LYS A 695 -19.02 -27.99 16.58
CA LYS A 695 -19.73 -26.82 17.11
C LYS A 695 -19.66 -26.76 18.63
N SER A 696 -19.05 -25.68 19.15
CA SER A 696 -18.91 -25.47 20.60
C SER A 696 -20.26 -25.15 21.26
N ILE A 697 -20.47 -25.55 22.51
CA ILE A 697 -21.80 -25.56 23.14
C ILE A 697 -21.79 -24.76 24.44
N VAL A 698 -22.47 -23.60 24.44
CA VAL A 698 -22.55 -22.67 25.57
C VAL A 698 -24.01 -22.31 25.93
N GLY A 699 -24.94 -23.24 25.67
CA GLY A 699 -26.37 -23.08 25.96
C GLY A 699 -26.97 -24.30 26.66
N GLN A 700 -28.00 -24.10 27.50
CA GLN A 700 -28.94 -25.17 27.86
C GLN A 700 -30.23 -24.98 27.05
N SER A 701 -30.65 -26.06 26.37
CA SER A 701 -31.55 -26.05 25.20
C SER A 701 -30.89 -25.41 23.97
N HIS A 702 -30.99 -25.97 22.77
CA HIS A 702 -32.06 -26.90 22.36
C HIS A 702 -31.72 -28.39 22.18
N GLU A 703 -30.44 -28.78 22.11
CA GLU A 703 -30.02 -30.18 21.95
C GLU A 703 -29.18 -30.67 23.15
N SER A 704 -28.99 -31.98 23.28
CA SER A 704 -28.50 -32.61 24.52
C SER A 704 -26.99 -32.84 24.58
N ASP A 705 -26.30 -32.46 23.52
CA ASP A 705 -25.03 -33.02 23.14
C ASP A 705 -23.88 -32.09 23.58
N ASN A 706 -22.69 -32.63 23.83
CA ASN A 706 -21.55 -31.90 24.45
C ASN A 706 -20.27 -31.95 23.60
N LEU A 707 -20.28 -32.79 22.58
CA LEU A 707 -19.39 -32.76 21.43
C LEU A 707 -20.30 -33.14 20.25
N ASP A 708 -20.19 -32.33 19.20
CA ASP A 708 -20.89 -32.43 17.92
C ASP A 708 -19.77 -32.31 16.88
N VAL A 709 -19.66 -33.31 16.00
CA VAL A 709 -18.61 -33.43 14.97
C VAL A 709 -19.23 -34.07 13.74
N ASP A 710 -19.32 -33.31 12.66
CA ASP A 710 -19.69 -33.80 11.34
C ASP A 710 -18.43 -34.03 10.50
N LEU A 711 -18.13 -35.30 10.25
CA LEU A 711 -16.96 -35.72 9.48
C LEU A 711 -17.34 -35.85 8.00
N PHE A 712 -17.11 -34.81 7.22
CA PHE A 712 -17.41 -34.73 5.80
C PHE A 712 -16.30 -35.36 4.95
N ILE A 713 -16.55 -36.53 4.38
CA ILE A 713 -15.65 -37.18 3.41
C ILE A 713 -16.14 -36.89 1.99
N GLU A 714 -15.25 -36.49 1.06
CA GLU A 714 -15.59 -36.21 -0.35
C GLU A 714 -15.89 -37.47 -1.20
N THR A 715 -16.83 -38.30 -0.72
CA THR A 715 -17.34 -39.47 -1.44
C THR A 715 -18.77 -39.79 -1.03
N SER A 716 -19.53 -40.53 -1.85
CA SER A 716 -20.92 -40.84 -1.52
C SER A 716 -21.03 -41.81 -0.33
N CYS A 717 -22.08 -41.68 0.50
CA CYS A 717 -22.26 -42.53 1.67
C CYS A 717 -22.37 -44.04 1.33
N GLU A 718 -22.88 -44.41 0.15
CA GLU A 718 -22.90 -45.81 -0.31
C GLU A 718 -21.49 -46.33 -0.64
N SER A 719 -20.56 -45.45 -1.01
CA SER A 719 -19.16 -45.77 -1.28
C SER A 719 -18.37 -46.09 0.01
N LEU A 720 -18.83 -45.56 1.15
CA LEU A 720 -18.41 -45.94 2.50
C LEU A 720 -19.17 -47.17 3.05
N GLY A 721 -20.19 -47.65 2.33
CA GLY A 721 -21.00 -48.82 2.69
C GLY A 721 -22.18 -48.55 3.63
N PHE A 722 -22.55 -47.28 3.83
CA PHE A 722 -23.84 -46.93 4.43
C PHE A 722 -25.00 -47.25 3.48
N VAL A 723 -26.23 -47.27 4.01
CA VAL A 723 -27.46 -47.51 3.23
C VAL A 723 -28.51 -46.49 3.63
N ALA A 724 -29.09 -45.80 2.65
CA ALA A 724 -30.14 -44.80 2.86
C ALA A 724 -31.31 -45.38 3.65
N ASP A 725 -31.89 -44.59 4.55
CA ASP A 725 -32.85 -45.08 5.54
C ASP A 725 -34.33 -44.72 5.31
N GLU A 726 -34.59 -43.96 4.24
CA GLU A 726 -35.85 -43.29 3.84
C GLU A 726 -36.16 -41.98 4.62
N GLY A 727 -35.28 -41.56 5.55
CA GLY A 727 -35.30 -40.24 6.17
C GLY A 727 -34.57 -39.17 5.38
N HIS A 728 -34.59 -37.94 5.91
CA HIS A 728 -33.79 -36.80 5.47
C HIS A 728 -33.37 -35.98 6.71
N ASP A 729 -32.29 -35.22 6.60
CA ASP A 729 -31.82 -34.25 7.61
C ASP A 729 -32.69 -32.97 7.64
N PRO A 730 -32.42 -31.98 8.53
CA PRO A 730 -33.15 -30.71 8.57
C PRO A 730 -33.09 -29.89 7.27
N TYR A 731 -32.01 -30.05 6.49
CA TYR A 731 -31.75 -29.36 5.23
C TYR A 731 -32.31 -30.11 4.00
N ASN A 732 -33.03 -31.21 4.21
CA ASN A 732 -33.60 -32.09 3.19
C ASN A 732 -32.53 -32.83 2.33
N ASN A 733 -31.36 -33.13 2.89
CA ASN A 733 -30.42 -34.12 2.35
C ASN A 733 -30.85 -35.55 2.75
N PRO A 734 -30.57 -36.61 1.96
CA PRO A 734 -30.93 -37.98 2.32
C PRO A 734 -30.12 -38.48 3.53
N SER A 735 -30.79 -39.14 4.49
CA SER A 735 -30.13 -39.76 5.66
C SER A 735 -29.82 -41.24 5.47
N TYR A 736 -28.78 -41.70 6.17
CA TYR A 736 -28.16 -43.01 6.02
C TYR A 736 -27.91 -43.69 7.36
N ARG A 737 -27.89 -45.04 7.32
CA ARG A 737 -27.59 -45.92 8.47
C ARG A 737 -26.59 -47.01 8.10
N PHE A 738 -25.99 -47.65 9.10
CA PHE A 738 -25.09 -48.78 8.88
C PHE A 738 -25.79 -49.96 8.19
N GLY A 739 -25.26 -50.38 7.04
CA GLY A 739 -25.79 -51.48 6.24
C GLY A 739 -25.28 -52.87 6.65
N PRO A 740 -25.84 -53.97 6.09
CA PRO A 740 -25.37 -55.33 6.35
C PRO A 740 -24.03 -55.69 5.69
N ASN A 741 -23.48 -54.79 4.86
CA ASN A 741 -22.23 -54.94 4.11
C ASN A 741 -21.39 -53.64 4.22
N MET A 742 -21.20 -53.11 5.43
CA MET A 742 -20.37 -51.92 5.67
C MET A 742 -18.97 -52.09 5.07
N ALA A 743 -18.39 -50.99 4.56
CA ALA A 743 -16.99 -50.97 4.16
C ALA A 743 -16.08 -50.44 5.28
N TYR A 744 -16.60 -49.61 6.20
CA TYR A 744 -15.89 -49.00 7.34
C TYR A 744 -16.78 -48.91 8.59
N GLU A 745 -16.15 -49.05 9.76
CA GLU A 745 -16.59 -48.59 11.06
C GLU A 745 -15.75 -47.35 11.43
N PHE A 746 -16.34 -46.33 12.04
CA PHE A 746 -15.60 -45.12 12.45
C PHE A 746 -15.70 -44.90 13.95
N HIS A 747 -14.57 -44.52 14.57
CA HIS A 747 -14.42 -44.33 16.00
C HIS A 747 -13.63 -43.05 16.30
N LEU A 748 -13.99 -42.36 17.38
CA LEU A 748 -13.24 -41.21 17.90
C LEU A 748 -12.44 -41.64 19.14
N LEU A 749 -11.14 -41.31 19.21
CA LEU A 749 -10.26 -41.65 20.32
C LEU A 749 -9.72 -40.39 21.03
N ASN A 750 -9.91 -40.33 22.34
CA ASN A 750 -9.48 -39.24 23.24
C ASN A 750 -9.62 -39.71 24.71
N ASP A 751 -8.75 -39.26 25.64
CA ASP A 751 -8.74 -39.75 27.03
C ASP A 751 -9.93 -39.29 27.91
N LYS A 752 -10.80 -38.42 27.39
CA LYS A 752 -12.13 -38.07 27.94
C LYS A 752 -13.21 -39.10 27.65
N PHE A 753 -13.13 -39.84 26.53
CA PHE A 753 -14.16 -40.83 26.19
C PHE A 753 -14.17 -42.02 27.18
N THR A 754 -15.33 -42.69 27.29
CA THR A 754 -15.50 -43.82 28.21
C THR A 754 -14.66 -45.03 27.77
N ASN A 755 -13.50 -45.23 28.42
CA ASN A 755 -12.42 -46.16 28.03
C ASN A 755 -11.61 -45.70 26.79
N GLY A 756 -11.49 -44.39 26.55
CA GLY A 756 -10.63 -43.82 25.51
C GLY A 756 -11.20 -43.81 24.09
N MET A 757 -12.41 -44.33 23.88
CA MET A 757 -13.04 -44.46 22.57
C MET A 757 -14.56 -44.17 22.60
N PHE A 758 -15.05 -43.51 21.55
CA PHE A 758 -16.45 -43.43 21.16
C PHE A 758 -16.64 -44.09 19.80
N SER A 759 -17.79 -44.74 19.57
CA SER A 759 -18.05 -45.55 18.38
C SER A 759 -19.53 -45.44 17.98
N LEU A 760 -19.78 -45.06 16.73
CA LEU A 760 -21.14 -44.96 16.18
C LEU A 760 -21.77 -46.33 15.98
N THR A 761 -23.08 -46.44 16.22
CA THR A 761 -23.85 -47.66 15.95
C THR A 761 -25.30 -47.33 15.60
N ASN A 762 -26.01 -48.25 14.93
CA ASN A 762 -27.49 -48.22 14.78
C ASN A 762 -28.25 -48.42 16.14
N GLN A 763 -27.62 -48.14 17.28
CA GLN A 763 -28.18 -48.14 18.63
C GLN A 763 -27.81 -46.88 19.43
N THR A 764 -26.95 -45.99 18.91
CA THR A 764 -26.67 -44.66 19.49
C THR A 764 -27.60 -43.61 18.89
N GLN A 765 -27.56 -43.43 17.57
CA GLN A 765 -28.48 -42.59 16.81
C GLN A 765 -29.36 -43.42 15.86
N GLY A 766 -30.34 -42.78 15.20
CA GLY A 766 -31.28 -43.41 14.26
C GLY A 766 -30.76 -43.46 12.81
N SER A 767 -30.25 -42.32 12.36
CA SER A 767 -29.32 -42.17 11.24
C SER A 767 -27.91 -41.95 11.82
N VAL A 768 -26.86 -42.09 11.01
CA VAL A 768 -25.44 -41.90 11.44
C VAL A 768 -24.57 -41.27 10.34
N ALA A 769 -25.21 -40.82 9.26
CA ALA A 769 -24.58 -40.15 8.12
C ALA A 769 -25.66 -39.49 7.22
N PHE A 770 -25.28 -38.46 6.46
CA PHE A 770 -26.13 -37.77 5.49
C PHE A 770 -25.35 -37.35 4.23
N GLY A 771 -26.06 -37.26 3.09
CA GLY A 771 -25.44 -36.97 1.80
C GLY A 771 -25.35 -35.48 1.48
N SER A 772 -24.26 -34.83 1.87
CA SER A 772 -23.97 -33.40 1.58
C SER A 772 -23.57 -33.16 0.11
N ASP A 773 -23.46 -31.88 -0.28
CA ASP A 773 -23.10 -31.44 -1.65
C ASP A 773 -23.87 -32.13 -2.78
N LYS A 774 -25.19 -32.25 -2.60
CA LYS A 774 -26.11 -32.90 -3.55
C LYS A 774 -25.75 -34.39 -3.81
N GLY A 775 -25.12 -35.02 -2.82
CA GLY A 775 -24.64 -36.41 -2.86
C GLY A 775 -23.20 -36.60 -3.35
N ALA A 776 -22.40 -35.53 -3.45
CA ALA A 776 -20.98 -35.62 -3.78
C ALA A 776 -20.11 -36.04 -2.57
N ALA A 777 -20.49 -35.61 -1.37
CA ALA A 777 -19.83 -35.91 -0.11
C ALA A 777 -20.76 -36.66 0.85
N CYS A 778 -20.20 -37.15 1.96
CA CYS A 778 -20.91 -37.82 3.03
C CYS A 778 -20.47 -37.26 4.38
N GLY A 779 -21.37 -36.58 5.07
CA GLY A 779 -21.18 -36.27 6.49
C GLY A 779 -21.44 -37.52 7.33
N ILE A 780 -20.51 -37.88 8.21
CA ILE A 780 -20.68 -38.92 9.22
C ILE A 780 -20.90 -38.21 10.56
N ASP A 781 -22.08 -38.38 11.16
CA ASP A 781 -22.51 -37.59 12.32
C ASP A 781 -22.10 -38.25 13.65
N PHE A 782 -21.50 -37.47 14.56
CA PHE A 782 -20.96 -37.94 15.85
C PHE A 782 -21.54 -37.22 17.09
N ASP A 783 -22.86 -37.23 17.27
CA ASP A 783 -23.52 -36.83 18.53
C ASP A 783 -22.88 -37.48 19.80
N TYR A 784 -22.41 -36.67 20.76
CA TYR A 784 -21.92 -37.15 22.06
C TYR A 784 -22.51 -36.38 23.27
N SER A 785 -23.58 -36.92 23.84
CA SER A 785 -24.39 -36.34 24.94
C SER A 785 -23.94 -36.67 26.37
N LYS A 786 -22.64 -36.90 26.63
CA LYS A 786 -22.12 -37.10 28.00
C LYS A 786 -21.41 -35.87 28.54
N THR A 787 -21.43 -35.75 29.88
CA THR A 787 -21.01 -34.58 30.68
C THR A 787 -19.50 -34.34 30.75
N ASP A 788 -18.75 -34.69 29.71
CA ASP A 788 -17.29 -34.61 29.66
C ASP A 788 -16.90 -33.46 28.71
N ASN A 789 -16.76 -32.24 29.24
CA ASN A 789 -16.50 -31.04 28.43
C ASN A 789 -15.19 -31.15 27.64
N PHE A 790 -15.29 -31.11 26.31
CA PHE A 790 -14.18 -30.81 25.42
C PHE A 790 -13.82 -29.32 25.48
N ILE A 791 -12.63 -28.93 24.99
CA ILE A 791 -12.20 -27.53 24.87
C ILE A 791 -11.81 -27.20 23.42
N PRO A 792 -11.95 -25.95 22.96
CA PRO A 792 -11.38 -25.52 21.68
C PRO A 792 -9.89 -25.81 21.59
N GLY A 793 -9.46 -26.41 20.48
CA GLY A 793 -8.09 -26.86 20.24
C GLY A 793 -7.74 -28.21 20.84
N GLU A 794 -8.74 -29.01 21.23
CA GLU A 794 -8.52 -30.38 21.69
C GLU A 794 -8.57 -31.37 20.52
N SER A 795 -7.47 -32.09 20.33
CA SER A 795 -7.35 -33.04 19.22
C SER A 795 -8.06 -34.37 19.53
N ILE A 796 -8.71 -34.92 18.50
CA ILE A 796 -9.35 -36.23 18.52
C ILE A 796 -8.74 -37.06 17.38
N VAL A 797 -8.35 -38.30 17.66
CA VAL A 797 -7.93 -39.23 16.60
C VAL A 797 -9.18 -39.91 16.04
N VAL A 798 -9.38 -39.81 14.73
CA VAL A 798 -10.37 -40.63 14.02
C VAL A 798 -9.70 -41.94 13.62
N LEU A 799 -10.33 -43.05 13.99
CA LEU A 799 -9.95 -44.40 13.58
C LEU A 799 -11.02 -44.93 12.62
N ALA A 800 -10.63 -45.19 11.37
CA ALA A 800 -11.46 -45.80 10.34
C ALA A 800 -11.08 -47.27 10.16
N ASP A 801 -11.95 -48.16 10.63
CA ASP A 801 -11.77 -49.62 10.70
C ASP A 801 -12.54 -50.31 9.55
N PRO A 802 -11.91 -50.68 8.42
CA PRO A 802 -12.60 -51.30 7.31
C PRO A 802 -13.11 -52.72 7.64
N THR A 803 -14.44 -52.85 7.73
CA THR A 803 -15.13 -54.06 8.23
C THR A 803 -14.65 -55.33 7.52
N GLY A 804 -14.05 -56.24 8.29
CA GLY A 804 -13.57 -57.54 7.79
C GLY A 804 -12.19 -57.52 7.09
N LYS A 805 -11.50 -56.37 7.03
CA LYS A 805 -10.06 -56.30 6.73
C LYS A 805 -9.24 -56.38 8.04
N THR A 806 -7.94 -56.08 7.97
CA THR A 806 -6.98 -56.16 9.10
C THR A 806 -6.01 -54.97 9.13
N VAL A 807 -6.44 -53.85 8.57
CA VAL A 807 -5.68 -52.61 8.40
C VAL A 807 -6.66 -51.48 8.63
N SER A 808 -6.40 -50.66 9.65
CA SER A 808 -7.16 -49.44 9.94
C SER A 808 -6.43 -48.23 9.36
N GLU A 809 -7.16 -47.12 9.23
CA GLU A 809 -6.56 -45.80 8.98
C GLU A 809 -6.77 -44.92 10.21
N GLU A 810 -5.68 -44.27 10.66
CA GLU A 810 -5.69 -43.29 11.75
C GLU A 810 -5.36 -41.92 11.18
N PHE A 811 -6.21 -40.94 11.44
CA PHE A 811 -5.96 -39.52 11.16
C PHE A 811 -6.44 -38.67 12.34
N ILE A 812 -6.09 -37.40 12.36
CA ILE A 812 -6.40 -36.51 13.49
C ILE A 812 -7.21 -35.32 12.99
N ILE A 813 -8.21 -34.96 13.78
CA ILE A 813 -9.04 -33.76 13.63
C ILE A 813 -8.93 -32.95 14.92
N ASN A 814 -9.07 -31.63 14.83
CA ASN A 814 -9.05 -30.75 15.99
C ASN A 814 -10.44 -30.21 16.26
N THR A 815 -10.98 -30.42 17.47
CA THR A 815 -12.30 -29.88 17.79
C THR A 815 -12.22 -28.37 17.96
N PHE A 816 -13.10 -27.65 17.26
CA PHE A 816 -13.32 -26.21 17.39
C PHE A 816 -12.06 -25.35 17.11
N VAL A 817 -11.20 -25.75 16.16
CA VAL A 817 -10.14 -24.89 15.59
C VAL A 817 -10.24 -24.85 14.08
N ASP A 818 -10.92 -23.83 13.60
CA ASP A 818 -10.83 -23.42 12.21
C ASP A 818 -9.77 -22.32 12.07
N ARG A 819 -8.49 -22.73 12.13
CA ARG A 819 -7.39 -21.81 11.82
C ARG A 819 -7.12 -21.85 10.32
N ASN A 820 -7.68 -20.91 9.58
CA ASN A 820 -7.19 -20.62 8.24
C ASN A 820 -5.74 -20.08 8.31
N SER A 821 -4.77 -20.86 7.82
CA SER A 821 -3.35 -20.48 7.80
C SER A 821 -3.03 -19.34 6.83
N SER A 822 -3.91 -19.04 5.88
CA SER A 822 -3.77 -17.89 4.98
C SER A 822 -4.09 -16.53 5.63
N ILE A 823 -4.50 -16.51 6.90
CA ILE A 823 -4.71 -15.27 7.67
C ILE A 823 -3.39 -14.83 8.29
N GLU A 824 -2.71 -13.92 7.60
CA GLU A 824 -1.52 -13.23 8.11
C GLU A 824 -1.91 -11.91 8.79
N PRO A 825 -1.91 -11.83 10.13
CA PRO A 825 -2.20 -10.58 10.84
C PRO A 825 -1.16 -9.52 10.48
N LEU A 826 -1.62 -8.32 10.11
CA LEU A 826 -0.70 -7.22 9.81
C LEU A 826 -0.35 -6.44 11.07
N GLU A 827 -1.30 -6.31 12.00
CA GLU A 827 -1.07 -5.80 13.35
C GLU A 827 -1.53 -6.79 14.43
N SER A 828 -1.08 -6.60 15.67
CA SER A 828 -1.64 -7.36 16.80
C SER A 828 -3.02 -6.82 17.17
N LEU A 829 -3.97 -7.71 17.41
CA LEU A 829 -5.22 -7.37 18.08
C LEU A 829 -4.93 -7.06 19.56
N ILE A 830 -4.71 -5.77 19.87
CA ILE A 830 -4.35 -5.33 21.23
C ILE A 830 -5.60 -5.37 22.10
N ILE A 831 -5.67 -6.34 22.99
CA ILE A 831 -6.74 -6.49 23.98
C ILE A 831 -6.12 -6.40 25.37
N ASP A 832 -6.65 -5.52 26.20
CA ASP A 832 -6.41 -5.45 27.64
C ASP A 832 -7.75 -5.30 28.41
N GLU A 833 -7.72 -4.86 29.66
CA GLU A 833 -8.96 -4.63 30.45
C GLU A 833 -9.84 -3.49 29.91
N SER A 834 -9.29 -2.58 29.08
CA SER A 834 -10.04 -1.56 28.33
C SER A 834 -10.63 -2.11 27.03
N GLY A 835 -9.89 -2.98 26.35
CA GLY A 835 -10.34 -3.71 25.16
C GLY A 835 -10.47 -2.85 23.90
N VAL A 836 -10.93 -3.48 22.82
CA VAL A 836 -11.22 -2.84 21.53
C VAL A 836 -12.72 -2.84 21.28
N TYR A 837 -13.23 -1.77 20.70
CA TYR A 837 -14.62 -1.66 20.25
C TYR A 837 -14.66 -1.77 18.72
N SER A 838 -15.65 -2.51 18.22
CA SER A 838 -15.98 -2.68 16.81
C SER A 838 -17.45 -2.27 16.60
N ILE A 839 -17.85 -2.02 15.36
CA ILE A 839 -19.25 -1.72 15.00
C ILE A 839 -19.77 -2.65 13.90
N GLU A 840 -21.07 -2.87 13.92
CA GLU A 840 -21.82 -3.64 12.92
C GLU A 840 -23.10 -2.87 12.55
N VAL A 841 -23.57 -2.95 11.30
CA VAL A 841 -24.68 -2.14 10.79
C VAL A 841 -25.64 -3.03 9.97
N ASN A 842 -26.76 -3.40 10.58
CA ASN A 842 -27.73 -4.38 10.08
C ASN A 842 -29.13 -3.77 9.93
N GLY A 843 -29.48 -3.33 8.71
CA GLY A 843 -30.82 -2.82 8.39
C GLY A 843 -31.16 -1.54 9.16
N ASP A 844 -32.24 -1.57 9.95
CA ASP A 844 -32.65 -0.48 10.86
C ASP A 844 -32.01 -0.57 12.26
N SER A 845 -30.92 -1.32 12.40
CA SER A 845 -30.17 -1.48 13.65
C SER A 845 -28.67 -1.46 13.43
N GLY A 846 -27.91 -1.07 14.46
CA GLY A 846 -26.44 -1.19 14.43
C GLY A 846 -25.90 -1.42 15.83
N SER A 847 -24.87 -2.27 15.94
CA SER A 847 -24.33 -2.72 17.22
C SER A 847 -22.92 -2.20 17.45
N VAL A 848 -22.58 -2.01 18.72
CA VAL A 848 -21.20 -1.82 19.20
C VAL A 848 -20.81 -3.09 19.94
N ILE A 849 -19.76 -3.76 19.48
CA ILE A 849 -19.22 -4.98 20.07
C ILE A 849 -17.86 -4.65 20.70
N ARG A 850 -17.73 -4.83 22.01
CA ARG A 850 -16.49 -4.60 22.76
C ARG A 850 -15.84 -5.91 23.15
N ILE A 851 -14.62 -6.16 22.66
CA ILE A 851 -13.81 -7.35 22.99
C ILE A 851 -12.71 -6.94 23.98
N TYR A 852 -12.71 -7.51 25.18
CA TYR A 852 -11.86 -7.10 26.30
C TYR A 852 -11.38 -8.28 27.15
N HIS A 853 -10.30 -8.09 27.92
CA HIS A 853 -9.83 -9.09 28.88
C HIS A 853 -10.56 -8.98 30.24
N ASP A 854 -11.20 -10.07 30.66
CA ASP A 854 -11.66 -10.28 32.04
C ASP A 854 -10.63 -11.15 32.79
N GLY A 855 -9.52 -10.50 33.16
CA GLY A 855 -8.40 -11.05 33.93
C GLY A 855 -7.57 -12.14 33.24
N LYS A 856 -8.20 -13.26 32.87
CA LYS A 856 -7.60 -14.37 32.09
C LYS A 856 -8.50 -14.91 30.98
N ALA A 857 -9.80 -14.58 30.99
CA ALA A 857 -10.66 -14.79 29.85
C ALA A 857 -10.59 -13.57 28.92
N ILE A 858 -10.93 -13.76 27.66
CA ILE A 858 -11.42 -12.67 26.79
C ILE A 858 -12.95 -12.76 26.80
N ARG A 859 -13.60 -11.61 26.68
CA ARG A 859 -15.05 -11.41 26.78
C ARG A 859 -15.53 -10.39 25.76
N ASP A 860 -16.80 -10.55 25.41
CA ASP A 860 -17.59 -9.64 24.59
C ASP A 860 -18.67 -8.92 25.42
N GLN A 861 -19.03 -7.74 24.96
CA GLN A 861 -20.16 -6.92 25.41
C GLN A 861 -20.80 -6.26 24.19
N GLU A 862 -22.12 -6.31 24.07
CA GLU A 862 -22.85 -5.68 22.98
C GLU A 862 -23.76 -4.57 23.49
N TRP A 863 -23.87 -3.50 22.70
CA TRP A 863 -24.95 -2.52 22.77
C TRP A 863 -25.58 -2.41 21.38
N THR A 864 -26.89 -2.56 21.27
CA THR A 864 -27.62 -2.45 20.00
C THR A 864 -28.36 -1.11 19.93
N TYR A 865 -28.15 -0.34 18.86
CA TYR A 865 -28.91 0.86 18.52
C TYR A 865 -30.08 0.49 17.62
N THR A 866 -31.31 0.81 18.04
CA THR A 866 -32.51 0.58 17.23
C THR A 866 -33.00 1.89 16.62
N LEU A 867 -32.84 2.06 15.31
CA LEU A 867 -33.08 3.32 14.60
C LEU A 867 -34.53 3.81 14.75
N THR A 868 -35.50 2.90 14.68
CA THR A 868 -36.94 3.19 14.84
C THR A 868 -37.33 3.71 16.24
N THR A 869 -36.45 3.55 17.25
CA THR A 869 -36.64 4.10 18.61
C THR A 869 -35.64 5.20 18.96
N THR A 870 -34.63 5.43 18.13
CA THR A 870 -33.48 6.33 18.38
C THR A 870 -32.81 6.08 19.74
N SER A 871 -32.71 4.81 20.16
CA SER A 871 -32.18 4.44 21.48
C SER A 871 -31.27 3.21 21.44
N TRP A 872 -30.34 3.17 22.40
CA TRP A 872 -29.46 2.03 22.67
C TRP A 872 -30.10 1.08 23.69
N SER A 873 -29.81 -0.22 23.56
CA SER A 873 -30.14 -1.26 24.54
C SER A 873 -29.43 -1.05 25.89
N GLU A 874 -29.83 -1.82 26.91
CA GLU A 874 -28.92 -2.11 28.02
C GLU A 874 -27.77 -3.00 27.51
N VAL A 875 -26.62 -3.01 28.18
CA VAL A 875 -25.47 -3.83 27.75
C VAL A 875 -25.78 -5.31 27.88
N GLU A 876 -25.65 -6.05 26.80
CA GLU A 876 -25.74 -7.50 26.79
C GLU A 876 -24.33 -8.12 26.88
N LEU A 877 -24.23 -9.27 27.54
CA LEU A 877 -22.98 -10.01 27.69
C LEU A 877 -23.04 -11.20 26.73
N GLY A 878 -22.08 -11.28 25.81
CA GLY A 878 -22.00 -12.40 24.89
C GLY A 878 -21.67 -13.71 25.62
N ASN A 879 -22.09 -14.82 25.01
CA ASN A 879 -21.77 -16.18 25.49
C ASN A 879 -20.51 -16.75 24.79
N SER A 880 -19.77 -15.92 24.05
CA SER A 880 -18.71 -16.35 23.15
C SER A 880 -17.48 -16.90 23.90
N ILE A 881 -16.84 -17.91 23.31
CA ILE A 881 -15.56 -18.45 23.76
C ILE A 881 -14.48 -17.97 22.80
N PHE A 882 -13.50 -17.26 23.35
CA PHE A 882 -12.36 -16.70 22.64
C PHE A 882 -11.09 -17.51 22.92
N THR A 883 -10.36 -17.88 21.87
CA THR A 883 -9.06 -18.57 21.95
C THR A 883 -8.01 -17.75 21.21
N ALA A 884 -6.95 -17.32 21.91
CA ALA A 884 -5.92 -16.45 21.35
C ALA A 884 -4.74 -17.24 20.76
N TYR A 885 -4.31 -16.84 19.56
CA TYR A 885 -3.19 -17.43 18.84
C TYR A 885 -2.11 -16.38 18.56
N SER A 886 -0.96 -16.82 18.06
CA SER A 886 0.08 -15.92 17.58
C SER A 886 0.67 -16.43 16.27
N VAL A 887 0.67 -15.57 15.25
CA VAL A 887 1.23 -15.80 13.92
C VAL A 887 2.24 -14.67 13.67
N ASP A 888 3.47 -15.01 13.29
CA ASP A 888 4.60 -14.09 13.12
C ASP A 888 4.76 -13.03 14.24
N GLY A 889 4.52 -13.47 15.47
CA GLY A 889 4.65 -12.67 16.69
C GLY A 889 3.48 -11.73 17.00
N LYS A 890 2.42 -11.74 16.17
CA LYS A 890 1.22 -10.90 16.31
C LYS A 890 0.00 -11.71 16.72
N GLN A 891 -0.96 -11.07 17.38
CA GLN A 891 -2.14 -11.76 17.94
C GLN A 891 -3.38 -11.71 17.04
N LEU A 892 -4.06 -12.85 16.96
CA LEU A 892 -5.40 -13.05 16.41
C LEU A 892 -6.23 -13.94 17.37
N LEU A 893 -7.55 -13.96 17.23
CA LEU A 893 -8.44 -14.84 18.00
C LEU A 893 -9.23 -15.79 17.09
N GLN A 894 -9.50 -17.00 17.55
CA GLN A 894 -10.71 -17.72 17.14
C GLN A 894 -11.83 -17.39 18.13
N VAL A 895 -13.03 -17.19 17.62
CA VAL A 895 -14.27 -17.02 18.39
C VAL A 895 -15.19 -18.19 18.07
N ALA A 896 -15.89 -18.69 19.09
CA ALA A 896 -17.05 -19.57 18.92
C ALA A 896 -18.24 -18.97 19.66
N SER A 897 -19.38 -18.84 18.98
CA SER A 897 -20.58 -18.10 19.41
C SER A 897 -21.87 -18.83 19.06
N GLU A 898 -23.01 -18.34 19.55
CA GLU A 898 -24.35 -18.84 19.22
C GLU A 898 -25.20 -17.66 18.75
N PHE A 899 -25.69 -17.71 17.51
CA PHE A 899 -26.48 -16.64 16.88
C PHE A 899 -27.81 -17.21 16.38
N ASN A 900 -28.93 -16.59 16.77
CA ASN A 900 -30.30 -17.09 16.53
C ASN A 900 -30.60 -18.54 16.99
N GLY A 901 -29.68 -19.19 17.72
CA GLY A 901 -29.76 -20.60 18.13
C GLY A 901 -28.94 -21.57 17.25
N GLU A 902 -28.29 -21.06 16.21
CA GLU A 902 -27.27 -21.78 15.44
C GLU A 902 -25.88 -21.48 16.04
N LYS A 903 -24.96 -22.45 15.99
CA LYS A 903 -23.64 -22.38 16.64
C LYS A 903 -22.57 -22.17 15.57
N GLU A 904 -21.73 -21.16 15.74
CA GLU A 904 -20.81 -20.68 14.70
C GLU A 904 -19.39 -20.50 15.27
N SER A 905 -18.40 -20.43 14.39
CA SER A 905 -17.04 -20.02 14.76
C SER A 905 -16.36 -19.27 13.63
N TYR A 906 -15.59 -18.23 13.98
CA TYR A 906 -14.92 -17.34 13.05
C TYR A 906 -13.56 -16.87 13.60
N THR A 907 -12.63 -16.55 12.71
CA THR A 907 -11.34 -15.94 13.07
C THR A 907 -11.48 -14.42 13.12
N LEU A 908 -10.88 -13.76 14.12
CA LEU A 908 -10.71 -12.30 14.21
C LEU A 908 -9.23 -11.91 14.15
N TRP A 909 -8.88 -10.98 13.25
CA TRP A 909 -7.54 -10.39 13.17
C TRP A 909 -7.59 -8.88 12.87
N ARG A 910 -6.41 -8.23 12.90
CA ARG A 910 -6.26 -6.78 12.67
C ARG A 910 -5.36 -6.54 11.46
N ASP A 911 -5.77 -5.62 10.59
CA ASP A 911 -4.99 -5.23 9.42
C ASP A 911 -4.14 -3.96 9.64
N SER A 912 -3.39 -3.54 8.62
CA SER A 912 -2.51 -2.37 8.68
C SER A 912 -3.23 -1.03 8.57
N ALA A 913 -4.55 -1.02 8.39
CA ALA A 913 -5.41 0.16 8.36
C ALA A 913 -6.21 0.34 9.68
N ASP A 914 -5.82 -0.41 10.72
CA ASP A 914 -6.49 -0.47 12.02
C ASP A 914 -7.97 -0.94 11.97
N LYS A 915 -8.30 -1.77 10.96
CA LYS A 915 -9.61 -2.43 10.89
C LYS A 915 -9.53 -3.85 11.48
N ILE A 916 -10.58 -4.25 12.22
CA ILE A 916 -10.82 -5.65 12.56
C ILE A 916 -11.40 -6.34 11.33
N LYS A 917 -10.98 -7.57 11.11
CA LYS A 917 -11.53 -8.46 10.08
C LYS A 917 -12.03 -9.75 10.70
N SER A 918 -13.14 -10.25 10.18
CA SER A 918 -13.63 -11.60 10.48
C SER A 918 -13.80 -12.42 9.20
N ALA A 919 -13.64 -13.73 9.34
CA ALA A 919 -13.94 -14.72 8.33
C ALA A 919 -14.43 -15.99 9.02
N ASP A 920 -15.48 -16.60 8.47
CA ASP A 920 -16.12 -17.78 9.04
C ASP A 920 -15.26 -19.04 8.87
N ALA A 921 -15.62 -20.08 9.62
CA ALA A 921 -15.08 -21.43 9.46
C ALA A 921 -15.06 -21.88 7.98
N GLY A 922 -13.98 -22.52 7.56
CA GLY A 922 -13.77 -23.03 6.19
C GLY A 922 -13.51 -21.95 5.11
N VAL A 923 -13.65 -20.66 5.40
CA VAL A 923 -13.47 -19.59 4.40
C VAL A 923 -12.00 -19.42 4.03
N ASN A 924 -11.62 -19.87 2.82
CA ASN A 924 -10.29 -19.61 2.28
C ASN A 924 -10.16 -18.16 1.77
N VAL A 925 -9.75 -17.24 2.65
CA VAL A 925 -9.66 -15.79 2.39
C VAL A 925 -8.82 -15.36 1.17
N ILE A 926 -7.92 -16.22 0.66
CA ILE A 926 -7.16 -15.94 -0.59
C ILE A 926 -8.01 -16.22 -1.83
N LYS A 927 -8.84 -17.26 -1.80
CA LYS A 927 -9.73 -17.65 -2.91
C LYS A 927 -11.08 -16.92 -2.87
N LYS A 928 -11.48 -16.44 -1.69
CA LYS A 928 -12.70 -15.69 -1.44
C LYS A 928 -12.43 -14.46 -0.53
N PRO A 929 -11.74 -13.42 -1.02
CA PRO A 929 -11.57 -12.17 -0.26
C PRO A 929 -12.91 -11.44 -0.01
N GLU A 930 -13.96 -11.77 -0.78
CA GLU A 930 -15.32 -11.24 -0.63
C GLU A 930 -16.10 -11.79 0.59
N ASP A 931 -15.73 -12.97 1.10
CA ASP A 931 -16.32 -13.58 2.31
C ASP A 931 -15.67 -13.03 3.61
N VAL A 932 -14.90 -11.94 3.53
CA VAL A 932 -14.22 -11.31 4.69
C VAL A 932 -14.97 -10.05 5.12
N PHE A 933 -15.61 -10.10 6.28
CA PHE A 933 -16.21 -8.91 6.90
C PHE A 933 -15.13 -8.01 7.51
N VAL A 934 -15.32 -6.69 7.43
CA VAL A 934 -14.33 -5.68 7.82
C VAL A 934 -15.01 -4.55 8.59
N ALA A 935 -14.59 -4.32 9.84
CA ALA A 935 -15.15 -3.29 10.71
C ALA A 935 -14.07 -2.31 11.22
N PRO A 936 -14.37 -1.00 11.33
CA PRO A 936 -13.47 -0.03 11.93
C PRO A 936 -13.37 -0.24 13.45
N THR A 937 -12.21 0.07 14.03
CA THR A 937 -11.96 -0.06 15.46
C THR A 937 -12.02 1.28 16.20
N PHE A 938 -12.38 1.21 17.49
CA PHE A 938 -12.47 2.37 18.38
C PHE A 938 -11.94 1.99 19.77
N PHE A 939 -11.49 3.00 20.54
CA PHE A 939 -10.87 2.81 21.85
C PHE A 939 -11.78 3.22 23.02
N SER A 940 -13.01 3.68 22.72
CA SER A 940 -14.05 3.97 23.70
C SER A 940 -15.45 3.61 23.18
N LEU A 941 -16.37 3.41 24.13
CA LEU A 941 -17.79 3.18 23.81
C LEU A 941 -18.41 4.41 23.15
N GLU A 942 -18.03 5.61 23.62
CA GLU A 942 -18.53 6.88 23.10
C GLU A 942 -18.16 7.12 21.63
N GLU A 943 -16.95 6.75 21.21
CA GLU A 943 -16.51 6.83 19.80
C GLU A 943 -17.27 5.83 18.92
N ALA A 944 -17.38 4.56 19.35
CA ALA A 944 -18.08 3.53 18.60
C ALA A 944 -19.60 3.81 18.48
N GLN A 945 -20.23 4.31 19.56
CA GLN A 945 -21.63 4.72 19.53
C GLN A 945 -21.86 5.95 18.64
N ALA A 946 -20.92 6.90 18.62
CA ALA A 946 -20.97 8.02 17.67
C ALA A 946 -20.85 7.54 16.22
N ALA A 947 -19.96 6.57 15.94
CA ALA A 947 -19.77 6.02 14.60
C ALA A 947 -21.01 5.27 14.07
N VAL A 948 -21.67 4.44 14.90
CA VAL A 948 -22.96 3.81 14.51
C VAL A 948 -24.03 4.87 14.24
N GLN A 949 -24.09 5.93 15.06
CA GLN A 949 -25.04 7.03 14.83
C GLN A 949 -24.70 7.86 13.59
N GLU A 950 -23.42 7.99 13.21
CA GLU A 950 -23.01 8.63 11.96
C GLU A 950 -23.29 7.75 10.73
N ALA A 951 -23.17 6.42 10.84
CA ALA A 951 -23.52 5.49 9.76
C ALA A 951 -25.00 5.65 9.31
N PHE A 952 -25.90 6.02 10.23
CA PHE A 952 -27.29 6.34 9.93
C PHE A 952 -27.55 7.84 9.66
N ALA A 953 -26.55 8.71 9.76
CA ALA A 953 -26.69 10.16 9.61
C ALA A 953 -26.29 10.63 8.21
N GLY A 954 -27.26 10.72 7.31
CA GLY A 954 -27.07 11.31 5.99
C GLY A 954 -28.32 11.28 5.11
N GLU A 955 -28.25 12.02 4.01
CA GLU A 955 -29.22 12.00 2.91
C GLU A 955 -28.48 11.65 1.62
N VAL A 956 -28.97 10.64 0.90
CA VAL A 956 -28.55 10.30 -0.46
C VAL A 956 -29.38 11.14 -1.42
N ASN A 957 -28.74 12.06 -2.14
CA ASN A 957 -29.40 12.86 -3.17
C ASN A 957 -29.26 12.17 -4.53
N PHE A 958 -30.38 11.81 -5.15
CA PHE A 958 -30.38 11.19 -6.47
C PHE A 958 -30.35 12.20 -7.62
N THR A 959 -30.60 13.49 -7.35
CA THR A 959 -30.70 14.51 -8.40
C THR A 959 -29.39 14.73 -9.15
N ASN A 960 -29.44 14.55 -10.48
CA ASN A 960 -28.30 14.59 -11.41
C ASN A 960 -27.23 13.51 -11.13
N THR A 961 -27.63 12.34 -10.63
CA THR A 961 -26.73 11.20 -10.41
C THR A 961 -26.91 10.11 -11.46
N ASN A 962 -25.90 9.26 -11.61
CA ASN A 962 -25.90 8.14 -12.55
C ASN A 962 -25.46 6.85 -11.82
N TRP A 963 -26.15 5.74 -12.03
CA TRP A 963 -25.95 4.49 -11.28
C TRP A 963 -25.95 3.28 -12.22
N ASN A 964 -25.09 2.30 -11.98
CA ASN A 964 -25.14 1.00 -12.66
C ASN A 964 -25.86 -0.02 -11.77
N GLU A 965 -26.95 -0.63 -12.25
CA GLU A 965 -27.61 -1.76 -11.59
C GLU A 965 -26.93 -3.08 -11.98
N TYR A 966 -26.68 -3.93 -10.98
CA TYR A 966 -26.12 -5.26 -11.12
C TYR A 966 -27.00 -6.29 -10.39
N LYS A 967 -27.00 -7.53 -10.89
CA LYS A 967 -27.49 -8.69 -10.13
C LYS A 967 -26.47 -9.14 -9.09
N SER A 968 -26.92 -9.91 -8.11
CA SER A 968 -26.06 -10.68 -7.19
C SER A 968 -25.03 -11.60 -7.88
N SER A 969 -25.19 -11.93 -9.17
CA SER A 969 -24.19 -12.62 -9.98
C SER A 969 -23.05 -11.74 -10.52
N GLY A 970 -23.08 -10.42 -10.27
CA GLY A 970 -22.16 -9.44 -10.84
C GLY A 970 -22.50 -9.01 -12.27
N ASP A 971 -23.58 -9.55 -12.87
CA ASP A 971 -24.03 -9.14 -14.20
C ASP A 971 -24.67 -7.75 -14.17
N LEU A 972 -24.10 -6.80 -14.93
CA LEU A 972 -24.68 -5.48 -15.20
C LEU A 972 -26.03 -5.64 -15.94
N THR A 973 -27.13 -5.15 -15.34
CA THR A 973 -28.47 -5.16 -15.96
C THR A 973 -28.76 -3.87 -16.73
N GLY A 974 -28.30 -2.73 -16.24
CA GLY A 974 -28.43 -1.45 -16.93
C GLY A 974 -27.85 -0.27 -16.13
N THR A 975 -28.04 0.92 -16.67
CA THR A 975 -27.59 2.20 -16.10
C THR A 975 -28.79 3.15 -15.95
N ILE A 976 -29.00 3.66 -14.74
CA ILE A 976 -30.07 4.58 -14.37
C ILE A 976 -29.48 5.97 -14.14
N THR A 977 -29.90 6.95 -14.95
CA THR A 977 -29.55 8.36 -14.77
C THR A 977 -30.75 9.14 -14.26
N TYR A 978 -30.64 9.65 -13.04
CA TYR A 978 -31.65 10.45 -12.36
C TYR A 978 -31.43 11.93 -12.64
N ASN A 979 -32.13 12.51 -13.63
CA ASN A 979 -31.99 13.92 -13.99
C ASN A 979 -32.94 14.80 -13.16
N LEU A 980 -32.67 16.10 -13.08
CA LEU A 980 -33.52 17.10 -12.38
C LEU A 980 -35.04 17.05 -12.70
N ASN A 981 -35.47 16.51 -13.84
CA ASN A 981 -36.89 16.51 -14.26
C ASN A 981 -37.43 15.11 -14.66
N ASP A 982 -36.57 14.13 -14.89
CA ASP A 982 -36.89 12.81 -15.43
C ASP A 982 -35.82 11.78 -15.07
N VAL A 983 -36.18 10.51 -15.13
CA VAL A 983 -35.26 9.38 -14.91
C VAL A 983 -35.11 8.63 -16.24
N THR A 984 -33.87 8.44 -16.65
CA THR A 984 -33.48 7.67 -17.83
C THR A 984 -32.99 6.30 -17.39
N TYR A 985 -33.45 5.23 -18.04
CA TYR A 985 -32.92 3.88 -17.85
C TYR A 985 -32.41 3.30 -19.17
N GLU A 986 -31.15 2.88 -19.22
CA GLU A 986 -30.50 2.24 -20.36
C GLU A 986 -30.11 0.81 -20.02
N PHE A 987 -30.65 -0.16 -20.76
CA PHE A 987 -30.51 -1.60 -20.44
C PHE A 987 -30.47 -2.46 -21.70
N VAL A 988 -30.12 -3.74 -21.56
CA VAL A 988 -30.02 -4.68 -22.69
C VAL A 988 -31.08 -5.76 -22.60
N GLU A 989 -31.96 -5.85 -23.60
CA GLU A 989 -33.01 -6.87 -23.70
C GLU A 989 -32.91 -7.56 -25.07
N ASP A 990 -32.98 -8.90 -25.11
CA ASP A 990 -32.76 -9.72 -26.32
C ASP A 990 -31.46 -9.38 -27.10
N GLY A 991 -30.44 -8.83 -26.42
CA GLY A 991 -29.18 -8.40 -27.03
C GLY A 991 -29.26 -7.05 -27.77
N ILE A 992 -30.29 -6.25 -27.49
CA ILE A 992 -30.51 -4.91 -28.05
C ILE A 992 -30.53 -3.89 -26.90
N ASN A 993 -29.69 -2.85 -27.01
CA ASN A 993 -29.73 -1.73 -26.07
C ASN A 993 -31.05 -0.95 -26.23
N LYS A 994 -31.80 -0.84 -25.13
CA LYS A 994 -32.98 0.01 -24.98
C LYS A 994 -32.65 1.23 -24.13
N LYS A 995 -33.42 2.30 -24.33
CA LYS A 995 -33.42 3.52 -23.50
C LYS A 995 -34.87 3.90 -23.25
N GLU A 996 -35.26 3.98 -21.99
CA GLU A 996 -36.57 4.41 -21.54
C GLU A 996 -36.43 5.64 -20.65
N VAL A 997 -37.46 6.50 -20.63
CA VAL A 997 -37.44 7.78 -19.91
C VAL A 997 -38.79 7.98 -19.24
N PHE A 998 -38.74 8.12 -17.91
CA PHE A 998 -39.90 8.23 -17.02
C PHE A 998 -39.86 9.59 -16.32
N ARG A 999 -41.01 10.15 -15.93
CA ARG A 999 -41.01 11.22 -14.93
C ARG A 999 -40.81 10.64 -13.53
N TRP A 1000 -40.35 11.46 -12.59
CA TRP A 1000 -40.30 11.10 -11.18
C TRP A 1000 -41.61 10.53 -10.62
N ASN A 1001 -42.77 11.05 -11.06
CA ASN A 1001 -44.10 10.55 -10.67
C ASN A 1001 -44.60 9.32 -11.48
N GLU A 1002 -43.77 8.80 -12.40
CA GLU A 1002 -44.03 7.65 -13.27
C GLU A 1002 -43.03 6.51 -12.98
N MET A 1003 -42.00 6.75 -12.15
CA MET A 1003 -41.09 5.75 -11.57
C MET A 1003 -41.85 4.68 -10.75
N PRO A 1004 -41.37 3.43 -10.68
CA PRO A 1004 -41.91 2.43 -9.77
C PRO A 1004 -41.82 2.86 -8.29
N ASN A 1005 -42.79 2.40 -7.47
CA ASN A 1005 -42.83 2.68 -6.03
C ASN A 1005 -41.81 1.85 -5.22
N ASP A 1006 -40.79 1.26 -5.84
CA ASP A 1006 -39.76 0.47 -5.15
C ASP A 1006 -38.57 1.30 -4.63
N LEU A 1007 -38.65 2.63 -4.68
CA LEU A 1007 -37.86 3.60 -3.89
C LEU A 1007 -38.79 4.73 -3.39
N PRO A 1008 -39.58 4.53 -2.33
CA PRO A 1008 -40.73 5.39 -2.02
C PRO A 1008 -40.35 6.82 -1.57
N CYS A 1009 -39.21 7.01 -0.91
CA CYS A 1009 -38.69 8.34 -0.54
C CYS A 1009 -38.33 9.21 -1.76
N LEU A 1010 -38.14 8.60 -2.94
CA LEU A 1010 -37.78 9.27 -4.19
C LEU A 1010 -38.97 10.00 -4.85
N VAL A 1011 -40.21 9.69 -4.44
CA VAL A 1011 -41.45 10.01 -5.18
C VAL A 1011 -42.11 11.32 -4.74
N GLU A 1012 -41.84 11.81 -3.52
CA GLU A 1012 -42.30 13.13 -3.03
C GLU A 1012 -41.15 13.91 -2.38
N GLY A 1013 -40.87 15.13 -2.87
CA GLY A 1013 -39.90 16.05 -2.24
C GLY A 1013 -38.73 16.44 -3.14
N ASP A 1014 -37.58 16.71 -2.53
CA ASP A 1014 -36.35 17.19 -3.21
C ASP A 1014 -35.48 16.05 -3.79
N HIS A 1015 -36.06 14.85 -3.96
CA HIS A 1015 -35.42 13.61 -4.42
C HIS A 1015 -34.17 13.19 -3.62
N THR A 1016 -34.15 13.53 -2.33
CA THR A 1016 -33.27 12.93 -1.32
C THR A 1016 -33.97 11.81 -0.57
N CYS A 1017 -33.22 10.80 -0.14
CA CYS A 1017 -33.66 9.79 0.82
C CYS A 1017 -32.71 9.81 2.02
N THR A 1018 -33.21 9.83 3.25
CA THR A 1018 -32.34 9.58 4.41
C THR A 1018 -31.83 8.13 4.38
N ILE A 1019 -30.65 7.87 4.96
CA ILE A 1019 -30.12 6.50 5.09
C ILE A 1019 -31.12 5.61 5.87
N ALA A 1020 -31.84 6.19 6.84
CA ALA A 1020 -32.91 5.53 7.57
C ALA A 1020 -34.10 5.08 6.70
N GLU A 1021 -34.49 5.87 5.70
CA GLU A 1021 -35.58 5.51 4.77
C GLU A 1021 -35.16 4.45 3.76
N LEU A 1022 -33.90 4.46 3.31
CA LEU A 1022 -33.35 3.41 2.44
C LEU A 1022 -33.29 2.07 3.18
N ASN A 1023 -32.77 2.07 4.43
CA ASN A 1023 -32.56 0.86 5.21
C ASN A 1023 -33.85 0.25 5.81
N SER A 1024 -34.99 0.95 5.72
CA SER A 1024 -36.28 0.49 6.23
C SER A 1024 -36.95 -0.55 5.31
N GLU A 1025 -37.57 -1.59 5.87
CA GLU A 1025 -38.46 -2.47 5.10
C GLU A 1025 -39.80 -1.78 4.80
N TYR A 1026 -40.23 -1.81 3.54
CA TYR A 1026 -41.58 -1.41 3.11
C TYR A 1026 -42.12 -2.38 2.05
N LYS A 1027 -43.27 -2.05 1.46
CA LYS A 1027 -44.12 -3.01 0.73
C LYS A 1027 -44.42 -2.54 -0.69
N PHE A 1028 -44.05 -3.35 -1.67
CA PHE A 1028 -44.05 -3.03 -3.10
C PHE A 1028 -44.95 -3.95 -3.93
N CYS A 1029 -45.84 -3.36 -4.72
CA CYS A 1029 -46.65 -4.04 -5.73
C CYS A 1029 -45.97 -3.94 -7.09
N ASP A 1030 -45.71 -5.07 -7.73
CA ASP A 1030 -44.94 -5.19 -8.97
C ASP A 1030 -45.82 -4.96 -10.20
N THR A 1031 -46.01 -3.68 -10.56
CA THR A 1031 -46.93 -3.24 -11.63
C THR A 1031 -46.35 -2.12 -12.50
N ASP A 1032 -46.66 -2.15 -13.81
CA ASP A 1032 -46.31 -1.17 -14.86
C ASP A 1032 -46.65 0.33 -14.57
N MET A 1033 -47.31 0.63 -13.44
CA MET A 1033 -47.68 1.97 -13.00
C MET A 1033 -47.61 2.06 -11.47
N PRO A 1034 -47.36 3.25 -10.87
CA PRO A 1034 -47.43 3.46 -9.43
C PRO A 1034 -48.79 3.06 -8.85
N THR A 1035 -48.82 2.00 -8.04
CA THR A 1035 -50.01 1.57 -7.28
C THR A 1035 -49.73 1.58 -5.78
N ASP A 1036 -50.77 1.87 -4.99
CA ASP A 1036 -50.76 1.64 -3.55
C ASP A 1036 -50.84 0.13 -3.26
N TRP A 1037 -50.04 -0.34 -2.32
CA TRP A 1037 -50.02 -1.73 -1.83
C TRP A 1037 -51.41 -2.31 -1.57
N ASN A 1038 -52.30 -1.53 -0.96
CA ASN A 1038 -53.67 -1.95 -0.61
C ASN A 1038 -54.62 -2.02 -1.84
N SER A 1039 -54.14 -1.58 -2.99
CA SER A 1039 -54.83 -1.47 -4.27
C SER A 1039 -54.21 -2.34 -5.38
N CYS A 1040 -53.20 -3.15 -5.05
CA CYS A 1040 -52.48 -4.03 -5.98
C CYS A 1040 -53.43 -5.00 -6.72
N PRO A 1041 -53.27 -5.24 -8.04
CA PRO A 1041 -54.17 -6.13 -8.77
C PRO A 1041 -54.00 -7.61 -8.37
N SER A 1042 -55.09 -8.38 -8.44
CA SER A 1042 -55.18 -9.73 -7.87
C SER A 1042 -54.32 -10.83 -8.52
N ASN A 1043 -53.48 -10.46 -9.48
CA ASN A 1043 -52.70 -11.38 -10.30
C ASN A 1043 -51.18 -11.12 -10.21
N ASP A 1044 -50.79 -9.98 -9.63
CA ASP A 1044 -49.44 -9.45 -9.66
C ASP A 1044 -48.75 -9.72 -8.31
N LEU A 1045 -47.42 -9.68 -8.28
CA LEU A 1045 -46.65 -10.12 -7.11
C LEU A 1045 -46.47 -9.01 -6.07
N LEU A 1046 -46.52 -9.43 -4.80
CA LEU A 1046 -46.39 -8.60 -3.62
C LEU A 1046 -45.05 -8.90 -2.94
N TYR A 1047 -44.20 -7.89 -2.81
CA TYR A 1047 -42.87 -8.01 -2.20
C TYR A 1047 -42.75 -7.13 -0.97
N ASN A 1048 -42.10 -7.63 0.07
CA ASN A 1048 -41.37 -6.77 0.99
C ASN A 1048 -40.07 -6.33 0.28
N VAL A 1049 -39.68 -5.07 0.44
CA VAL A 1049 -38.45 -4.53 -0.15
C VAL A 1049 -37.68 -3.80 0.93
N GLN A 1050 -36.37 -4.08 0.98
CA GLN A 1050 -35.40 -3.34 1.77
C GLN A 1050 -34.26 -2.93 0.83
N TRP A 1051 -33.78 -1.69 0.98
CA TRP A 1051 -32.48 -1.31 0.46
C TRP A 1051 -31.45 -1.25 1.59
N ARG A 1052 -30.16 -1.24 1.26
CA ARG A 1052 -29.09 -0.99 2.23
C ARG A 1052 -28.06 -0.09 1.57
N TYR A 1053 -27.83 1.09 2.13
CA TYR A 1053 -26.79 2.01 1.65
C TYR A 1053 -25.57 1.95 2.56
N SER A 1054 -24.39 1.73 1.97
CA SER A 1054 -23.10 1.87 2.67
C SER A 1054 -22.43 3.18 2.28
N LYS A 1055 -21.96 3.93 3.28
CA LYS A 1055 -21.19 5.16 3.10
C LYS A 1055 -19.71 4.90 2.78
N ASP A 1056 -19.18 3.75 3.21
CA ASP A 1056 -17.79 3.34 2.96
C ASP A 1056 -17.62 2.77 1.54
N ASP A 1057 -18.63 2.05 1.03
CA ASP A 1057 -18.60 1.40 -0.30
C ASP A 1057 -19.30 2.21 -1.39
N GLU A 1058 -20.18 3.14 -0.99
CA GLU A 1058 -21.07 3.95 -1.85
C GLU A 1058 -22.02 3.11 -2.74
N VAL A 1059 -22.25 1.86 -2.37
CA VAL A 1059 -23.17 0.92 -3.01
C VAL A 1059 -24.53 0.92 -2.32
N LEU A 1060 -25.59 0.82 -3.13
CA LEU A 1060 -26.97 0.76 -2.72
C LEU A 1060 -27.56 -0.63 -3.08
N HIS A 1061 -27.54 -1.55 -2.12
CA HIS A 1061 -28.04 -2.92 -2.27
C HIS A 1061 -29.57 -2.98 -2.15
N ARG A 1062 -30.20 -3.95 -2.81
CA ARG A 1062 -31.66 -4.19 -2.83
C ARG A 1062 -31.99 -5.67 -2.63
N GLU A 1063 -32.88 -5.93 -1.68
CA GLU A 1063 -33.55 -7.22 -1.48
C GLU A 1063 -35.04 -7.07 -1.82
N LYS A 1064 -35.59 -7.98 -2.63
CA LYS A 1064 -37.04 -8.09 -2.90
C LYS A 1064 -37.54 -9.47 -2.48
N THR A 1065 -38.33 -9.55 -1.42
CA THR A 1065 -38.74 -10.81 -0.77
C THR A 1065 -40.24 -11.07 -0.96
N PRO A 1066 -40.66 -12.13 -1.70
CA PRO A 1066 -42.07 -12.38 -2.04
C PRO A 1066 -42.95 -12.74 -0.82
N VAL A 1067 -44.00 -11.95 -0.58
CA VAL A 1067 -44.93 -12.13 0.55
C VAL A 1067 -45.79 -13.41 0.44
N SER A 1068 -45.87 -14.01 -0.75
CA SER A 1068 -46.48 -15.33 -0.97
C SER A 1068 -45.57 -16.51 -0.58
N GLY A 1069 -44.32 -16.25 -0.21
CA GLY A 1069 -43.25 -17.24 -0.10
C GLY A 1069 -42.56 -17.48 -1.45
N GLY A 1070 -41.22 -17.52 -1.42
CA GLY A 1070 -40.33 -17.67 -2.57
C GLY A 1070 -38.88 -17.42 -2.15
N SER A 1071 -37.94 -17.51 -3.08
CA SER A 1071 -36.59 -16.94 -2.90
C SER A 1071 -36.65 -15.41 -2.95
N ALA A 1072 -35.79 -14.74 -2.17
CA ALA A 1072 -35.55 -13.31 -2.33
C ALA A 1072 -34.72 -13.03 -3.59
N ASP A 1073 -35.05 -11.96 -4.31
CA ASP A 1073 -34.27 -11.46 -5.44
C ASP A 1073 -33.30 -10.36 -4.98
N TYR A 1074 -32.01 -10.55 -5.30
CA TYR A 1074 -30.91 -9.67 -4.85
C TYR A 1074 -30.21 -8.97 -6.01
N SER A 1075 -29.95 -7.68 -5.82
CA SER A 1075 -29.33 -6.76 -6.79
C SER A 1075 -28.68 -5.59 -6.06
N TYR A 1076 -27.80 -4.84 -6.71
CA TYR A 1076 -27.17 -3.66 -6.13
C TYR A 1076 -26.93 -2.58 -7.19
N MET A 1077 -26.86 -1.32 -6.75
CA MET A 1077 -26.55 -0.18 -7.61
C MET A 1077 -25.27 0.50 -7.15
N VAL A 1078 -24.34 0.74 -8.08
CA VAL A 1078 -23.08 1.46 -7.82
C VAL A 1078 -23.16 2.84 -8.47
N GLN A 1079 -22.83 3.90 -7.73
CA GLN A 1079 -22.84 5.26 -8.26
C GLN A 1079 -21.66 5.49 -9.21
N ASN A 1080 -21.94 5.91 -10.44
CA ASN A 1080 -20.95 6.48 -11.35
C ASN A 1080 -20.75 7.96 -10.95
N LYS A 1081 -19.62 8.26 -10.33
CA LYS A 1081 -19.15 9.63 -10.07
C LYS A 1081 -18.42 10.22 -11.28
#